data_AF-A0A8C5R859-F1
#
_entry.id   AF-A0A8C5R859-F1
#
_cell.length_a   1.000
_cell.length_b   1.000
_cell.length_c   1.000
_cell.angle_alpha   90.00
_cell.angle_beta   90.00
_cell.angle_gamma   90.00
#
_symmetry.space_group_name_H-M   'P 1'
#
loop_
_entity.id
_entity.type
_entity.pdbx_description
1 polymer ?
#
loop_
_entity_poly.entity_id
_entity_poly.type
_entity_poly.pdbx_seq_one_letter_code
_entity_poly.pdbx_strand_id
1 'polypeptide(L)'
;HLLAFCHAEEASPNSLLDITLHYLSSHLEKFCWERQDGTYRLQDAAVFPQEVADRLLQTMATQRQLNEVTVGIFRGNQLRLKRACIRKAKISAAAFRRAFCHHKLVELDATGVNADITITDIISALSSNKWIRENLQCLILNSLTLSLEDPYERCFSCLSGLRVLSITNVLFYNEDLADASSLPRLESLDISNTSVTDITALLGLKDRLKSLTMHHLKCLKMTTTQVLDVLKELEHLNHLDISDDKQFTSDIACRLFDQKDTLLKLISLDVSGRKHVTDKAVEAFLRHRPHVQFVGLLATEAGYSELLSGEGSVKVSGEANQTQIAEALRRYSERSFFIREALFHLFSLTHVMEKANPEMLKLVVIGMRNHPTNLPVQLAASACVFNLTKQDLAVGMPVKLLADVTHLLLEAMKHFPNHQQLQKNCLLSLCSDRILQDVPFNRFDAAKLVMQWLCNHEDQNMQRMAVAIISILAAKLSTEQTAQLGTELFIVRQLLQIVRQKTNQSVVDTTLKFTLSALWNLTDESPTTCKHFIENQGLELFMKVLETFPNESSIQQKVLGLLNNIAEVTELHSELMWKEFIDQISKLLYSVEVEVSYFAAGIIAHLVSRGDELWTLGHDLRVNLLDQLQSAILSWPTPECEMVAYRSFNPFFPLLACFNTPGVQLWAVWAMQHVCSKNPVRYCNMLIEEGGLMKLHLIRDHSFADPNVRRITAAILENLEVHVVRHGGPPFPKPMFHFK
;
A
#
# COMPACT_ATOMS: atom_id res chain seq x y z
N HIS A 1 1.08 31.02 8.31
CA HIS A 1 2.29 30.54 9.04
C HIS A 1 2.25 29.06 9.42
N LEU A 2 1.13 28.47 9.89
CA LEU A 2 0.99 27.00 10.08
C LEU A 2 1.01 26.18 8.77
N LEU A 3 0.55 26.76 7.65
CA LEU A 3 0.54 26.10 6.32
C LEU A 3 1.94 25.92 5.70
N ALA A 4 2.92 26.74 6.08
CA ALA A 4 4.29 26.61 5.56
C ALA A 4 5.09 25.50 6.29
N PHE A 5 4.67 25.12 7.50
CA PHE A 5 5.31 24.03 8.27
C PHE A 5 4.85 22.64 7.81
N CYS A 6 3.62 22.48 7.30
CA CYS A 6 3.14 21.17 6.82
C CYS A 6 3.79 20.71 5.51
N HIS A 7 4.17 21.62 4.61
CA HIS A 7 4.86 21.25 3.36
C HIS A 7 6.28 20.69 3.59
N ALA A 8 6.91 21.04 4.72
CA ALA A 8 8.25 20.56 5.07
C ALA A 8 8.25 19.18 5.77
N GLU A 9 7.16 18.79 6.44
CA GLU A 9 7.11 17.53 7.22
C GLU A 9 7.01 16.26 6.35
N GLU A 10 6.46 16.33 5.13
CA GLU A 10 6.23 15.13 4.31
C GLU A 10 7.30 14.86 3.24
N ALA A 11 8.14 15.85 2.95
CA ALA A 11 9.44 15.64 2.32
C ALA A 11 10.49 15.12 3.33
N SER A 12 10.18 15.20 4.63
CA SER A 12 11.02 14.73 5.73
C SER A 12 10.70 13.28 6.10
N PRO A 13 11.70 12.48 6.51
CA PRO A 13 11.46 11.18 7.12
C PRO A 13 10.52 11.31 8.35
N ASN A 14 9.84 10.20 8.69
CA ASN A 14 9.09 10.10 9.95
C ASN A 14 9.97 10.58 11.11
N SER A 15 9.39 11.27 12.08
CA SER A 15 10.15 11.66 13.26
C SER A 15 10.76 10.42 13.90
N LEU A 16 11.98 10.53 14.45
CA LEU A 16 12.62 9.41 15.14
C LEU A 16 11.68 8.82 16.20
N LEU A 17 10.93 9.68 16.88
CA LEU A 17 9.90 9.30 17.84
C LEU A 17 8.84 8.38 17.21
N ASP A 18 8.23 8.76 16.08
CA ASP A 18 7.23 7.92 15.39
C ASP A 18 7.81 6.58 14.95
N ILE A 19 9.03 6.58 14.41
CA ILE A 19 9.71 5.35 14.01
C ILE A 19 9.92 4.45 15.22
N THR A 20 10.41 4.98 16.34
CA THR A 20 10.62 4.21 17.57
C THR A 20 9.32 3.72 18.20
N LEU A 21 8.25 4.54 18.20
CA LEU A 21 6.95 4.13 18.73
C LEU A 21 6.35 3.01 17.88
N HIS A 22 6.43 3.12 16.55
CA HIS A 22 5.98 2.08 15.63
C HIS A 22 6.79 0.79 15.80
N TYR A 23 8.11 0.89 15.98
CA TYR A 23 8.95 -0.28 16.22
C TYR A 23 8.62 -0.94 17.56
N LEU A 24 8.46 -0.15 18.63
CA LEU A 24 8.12 -0.61 19.97
C LEU A 24 6.76 -1.33 19.98
N SER A 25 5.75 -0.74 19.36
CA SER A 25 4.40 -1.29 19.30
C SER A 25 4.36 -2.57 18.45
N SER A 26 5.08 -2.61 17.32
CA SER A 26 5.20 -3.81 16.47
C SER A 26 5.99 -4.97 17.09
N HIS A 27 6.76 -4.72 18.15
CA HIS A 27 7.63 -5.74 18.78
C HIS A 27 7.51 -5.77 20.30
N LEU A 28 6.30 -5.59 20.84
CA LEU A 28 6.07 -5.53 22.28
C LEU A 28 6.62 -6.74 23.04
N GLU A 29 6.65 -7.93 22.41
CA GLU A 29 7.22 -9.16 22.95
C GLU A 29 8.71 -9.04 23.31
N LYS A 30 9.45 -8.14 22.66
CA LYS A 30 10.88 -7.89 22.96
C LYS A 30 11.06 -6.95 24.15
N PHE A 31 10.07 -6.10 24.42
CA PHE A 31 10.16 -5.00 25.39
C PHE A 31 9.28 -5.20 26.62
N CYS A 32 8.48 -6.27 26.66
CA CYS A 32 7.59 -6.59 27.76
C CYS A 32 7.93 -7.93 28.41
N TRP A 33 7.55 -8.09 29.68
CA TRP A 33 7.38 -9.39 30.33
C TRP A 33 5.90 -9.67 30.51
N GLU A 34 5.56 -10.96 30.49
CA GLU A 34 4.22 -11.44 30.81
C GLU A 34 4.02 -11.52 32.33
N ARG A 35 2.93 -10.94 32.83
CA ARG A 35 2.51 -11.07 34.23
C ARG A 35 1.88 -12.44 34.47
N GLN A 36 1.70 -12.80 35.73
CA GLN A 36 1.00 -14.04 36.11
C GLN A 36 -0.43 -14.16 35.55
N ASP A 37 -1.08 -13.04 35.24
CA ASP A 37 -2.42 -13.00 34.65
C ASP A 37 -2.40 -12.96 33.11
N GLY A 38 -1.25 -13.24 32.49
CA GLY A 38 -1.07 -13.27 31.03
C GLY A 38 -0.93 -11.90 30.37
N THR A 39 -0.97 -10.79 31.14
CA THR A 39 -0.90 -9.44 30.55
C THR A 39 0.51 -8.88 30.47
N TYR A 40 0.76 -8.02 29.48
CA TYR A 40 2.10 -7.45 29.30
C TYR A 40 2.42 -6.34 30.31
N ARG A 41 3.71 -6.22 30.62
CA ARG A 41 4.30 -5.13 31.39
C ARG A 41 5.64 -4.76 30.77
N LEU A 42 5.93 -3.48 30.60
CA LEU A 42 7.24 -3.02 30.13
C LEU A 42 8.36 -3.52 31.06
N GLN A 43 9.45 -3.98 30.46
CA GLN A 43 10.63 -4.48 31.19
C GLN A 43 11.40 -3.34 31.90
N ASP A 44 11.46 -2.17 31.26
CA ASP A 44 12.19 -1.02 31.77
C ASP A 44 11.45 -0.34 32.93
N ALA A 45 12.20 0.14 33.93
CA ALA A 45 11.69 0.98 35.01
C ALA A 45 11.39 2.42 34.56
N ALA A 46 11.86 2.83 33.38
CA ALA A 46 11.72 4.17 32.84
C ALA A 46 10.25 4.63 32.76
N VAL A 47 10.00 5.84 33.22
CA VAL A 47 8.69 6.50 33.14
C VAL A 47 8.65 7.32 31.86
N PHE A 48 7.67 7.08 31.01
CA PHE A 48 7.52 7.82 29.77
C PHE A 48 6.91 9.20 30.08
N PRO A 49 7.34 10.27 29.37
CA PRO A 49 6.59 11.50 29.34
C PRO A 49 5.14 11.23 28.91
N GLN A 50 4.20 11.97 29.49
CA GLN A 50 2.76 11.74 29.28
C GLN A 50 2.38 11.82 27.80
N GLU A 51 2.96 12.76 27.06
CA GLU A 51 2.73 12.94 25.62
C GLU A 51 3.21 11.72 24.81
N VAL A 52 4.30 11.06 25.26
CA VAL A 52 4.83 9.85 24.62
C VAL A 52 3.96 8.65 24.94
N ALA A 53 3.46 8.54 26.17
CA ALA A 53 2.53 7.47 26.57
C ALA A 53 1.19 7.56 25.82
N ASP A 54 0.62 8.77 25.72
CA ASP A 54 -0.61 9.03 24.94
C ASP A 54 -0.39 8.66 23.45
N ARG A 55 0.75 9.05 22.85
CA ARG A 55 1.10 8.70 21.46
C ARG A 55 1.36 7.20 21.25
N LEU A 56 1.97 6.51 22.21
CA LEU A 56 2.16 5.06 22.16
C LEU A 56 0.80 4.35 22.12
N LEU A 57 -0.12 4.72 23.00
CA LEU A 57 -1.47 4.16 23.02
C LEU A 57 -2.20 4.40 21.69
N GLN A 58 -2.13 5.62 21.16
CA GLN A 58 -2.71 5.96 19.85
C GLN A 58 -2.09 5.15 18.70
N THR A 59 -0.77 4.94 18.73
CA THR A 59 -0.06 4.14 17.72
C THR A 59 -0.53 2.69 17.75
N MET A 60 -0.62 2.11 18.95
CA MET A 60 -1.12 0.75 19.17
C MET A 60 -2.60 0.59 18.75
N ALA A 61 -3.44 1.60 19.01
CA ALA A 61 -4.82 1.61 18.55
C ALA A 61 -4.90 1.60 17.01
N THR A 62 -4.11 2.45 16.36
CA THR A 62 -4.08 2.59 14.90
C THR A 62 -3.60 1.32 14.21
N GLN A 63 -2.62 0.63 14.79
CA GLN A 63 -2.11 -0.66 14.30
C GLN A 63 -2.99 -1.87 14.73
N ARG A 64 -4.13 -1.63 15.41
CA ARG A 64 -5.05 -2.66 15.92
C ARG A 64 -4.38 -3.68 16.86
N GLN A 65 -3.42 -3.22 17.67
CA GLN A 65 -2.66 -4.08 18.59
C GLN A 65 -3.24 -4.11 20.00
N LEU A 66 -4.16 -3.20 20.34
CA LEU A 66 -4.80 -3.16 21.66
C LEU A 66 -5.76 -4.33 21.85
N ASN A 67 -5.38 -5.23 22.75
CA ASN A 67 -6.16 -6.40 23.17
C ASN A 67 -6.00 -6.65 24.68
N GLU A 68 -6.66 -7.68 25.21
CA GLU A 68 -6.59 -8.12 26.61
C GLU A 68 -5.17 -8.18 27.20
N VAL A 69 -4.21 -8.66 26.41
CA VAL A 69 -2.81 -8.85 26.82
C VAL A 69 -2.04 -7.53 26.75
N THR A 70 -2.07 -6.87 25.60
CA THR A 70 -1.21 -5.71 25.31
C THR A 70 -1.65 -4.45 26.05
N VAL A 71 -2.95 -4.30 26.34
CA VAL A 71 -3.45 -3.16 27.13
C VAL A 71 -2.90 -3.16 28.57
N GLY A 72 -2.39 -4.31 29.03
CA GLY A 72 -1.76 -4.49 30.33
C GLY A 72 -0.59 -3.54 30.61
N ILE A 73 0.11 -3.07 29.58
CA ILE A 73 1.26 -2.16 29.75
C ILE A 73 0.85 -0.83 30.40
N PHE A 74 -0.40 -0.39 30.19
CA PHE A 74 -0.93 0.86 30.73
C PHE A 74 -1.47 0.74 32.15
N ARG A 75 -1.41 -0.44 32.78
CA ARG A 75 -1.85 -0.66 34.18
C ARG A 75 -0.91 -0.05 35.22
N GLY A 76 0.31 0.33 34.83
CA GLY A 76 1.36 0.81 35.74
C GLY A 76 1.58 2.32 35.64
N ASN A 77 2.26 2.88 36.65
CA ASN A 77 2.57 4.31 36.72
C ASN A 77 3.67 4.79 35.73
N GLN A 78 4.22 3.88 34.93
CA GLN A 78 5.27 4.15 33.95
C GLN A 78 4.73 4.85 32.70
N LEU A 79 3.47 4.58 32.34
CA LEU A 79 2.80 5.14 31.16
C LEU A 79 1.57 5.94 31.61
N ARG A 80 1.79 7.12 32.18
CA ARG A 80 0.69 7.96 32.66
C ARG A 80 -0.07 8.58 31.49
N LEU A 81 -1.37 8.31 31.44
CA LEU A 81 -2.24 8.80 30.38
C LEU A 81 -3.04 10.02 30.80
N LYS A 82 -3.24 10.93 29.86
CA LYS A 82 -4.20 12.05 29.97
C LYS A 82 -5.18 12.06 28.81
N ARG A 83 -4.72 11.65 27.63
CA ARG A 83 -5.53 11.54 26.40
C ARG A 83 -5.49 10.09 25.93
N ALA A 84 -6.55 9.36 26.19
CA ALA A 84 -6.65 7.96 25.84
C ALA A 84 -7.41 7.78 24.52
N CYS A 85 -6.74 7.25 23.49
CA CYS A 85 -7.37 6.85 22.23
C CYS A 85 -7.28 5.33 22.09
N ILE A 86 -8.43 4.66 22.25
CA ILE A 86 -8.53 3.19 22.24
C ILE A 86 -9.46 2.69 21.14
N ARG A 87 -9.57 3.44 20.05
CA ARG A 87 -10.48 3.13 18.92
C ARG A 87 -10.30 1.68 18.46
N LYS A 88 -11.41 0.96 18.31
CA LYS A 88 -11.44 -0.43 17.81
C LYS A 88 -10.62 -1.43 18.65
N ALA A 89 -10.29 -1.10 19.91
CA ALA A 89 -9.58 -2.00 20.80
C ALA A 89 -10.43 -3.24 21.15
N LYS A 90 -9.79 -4.40 21.26
CA LYS A 90 -10.44 -5.67 21.61
C LYS A 90 -10.23 -6.00 23.09
N ILE A 91 -10.92 -5.26 23.96
CA ILE A 91 -10.76 -5.34 25.42
C ILE A 91 -12.13 -5.46 26.12
N SER A 92 -12.13 -6.08 27.29
CA SER A 92 -13.26 -6.24 28.20
C SER A 92 -13.39 -5.07 29.17
N ALA A 93 -14.56 -4.96 29.81
CA ALA A 93 -14.79 -3.99 30.88
C ALA A 93 -13.76 -4.09 32.02
N ALA A 94 -13.35 -5.31 32.39
CA ALA A 94 -12.35 -5.55 33.43
C ALA A 94 -10.96 -5.04 33.01
N ALA A 95 -10.53 -5.32 31.77
CA ALA A 95 -9.27 -4.84 31.24
C ALA A 95 -9.26 -3.30 31.13
N PHE A 96 -10.36 -2.72 30.63
CA PHE A 96 -10.53 -1.26 30.56
C PHE A 96 -10.38 -0.62 31.95
N ARG A 97 -11.09 -1.14 32.95
CA ARG A 97 -11.04 -0.63 34.33
C ARG A 97 -9.62 -0.64 34.88
N ARG A 98 -8.91 -1.76 34.74
CA ARG A 98 -7.53 -1.93 35.25
C ARG A 98 -6.54 -1.01 34.52
N ALA A 99 -6.67 -0.86 33.21
CA ALA A 99 -5.73 -0.11 32.40
C ALA A 99 -5.94 1.42 32.46
N PHE A 100 -7.19 1.89 32.52
CA PHE A 100 -7.49 3.30 32.27
C PHE A 100 -8.00 4.09 33.49
N CYS A 101 -8.72 3.45 34.41
CA CYS A 101 -9.47 4.20 35.43
C CYS A 101 -8.61 4.75 36.58
N HIS A 102 -7.34 4.34 36.70
CA HIS A 102 -6.41 4.92 37.67
C HIS A 102 -5.68 6.17 37.15
N HIS A 103 -5.78 6.46 35.85
CA HIS A 103 -5.15 7.63 35.22
C HIS A 103 -5.93 8.92 35.46
N LYS A 104 -5.28 10.05 35.19
CA LYS A 104 -5.87 11.39 35.27
C LYS A 104 -6.40 11.85 33.90
N LEU A 105 -7.30 11.05 33.33
CA LEU A 105 -7.82 11.27 31.98
C LEU A 105 -8.61 12.60 31.88
N VAL A 106 -8.34 13.31 30.79
CA VAL A 106 -9.07 14.51 30.37
C VAL A 106 -9.83 14.25 29.07
N GLU A 107 -9.34 13.32 28.23
CA GLU A 107 -9.99 12.94 26.98
C GLU A 107 -9.96 11.40 26.85
N LEU A 108 -11.09 10.83 26.43
CA LEU A 108 -11.20 9.42 26.06
C LEU A 108 -11.96 9.28 24.74
N ASP A 109 -11.32 8.62 23.77
CA ASP A 109 -11.96 8.12 22.56
C ASP A 109 -12.01 6.59 22.60
N ALA A 110 -13.22 6.06 22.81
CA ALA A 110 -13.54 4.65 22.85
C ALA A 110 -14.38 4.19 21.65
N THR A 111 -14.26 4.88 20.51
CA THR A 111 -15.03 4.55 19.30
C THR A 111 -14.83 3.10 18.87
N GLY A 112 -15.91 2.33 18.81
CA GLY A 112 -15.93 0.96 18.28
C GLY A 112 -15.08 -0.04 19.05
N VAL A 113 -14.77 0.20 20.33
CA VAL A 113 -14.22 -0.83 21.23
C VAL A 113 -15.16 -2.04 21.26
N ASN A 114 -14.63 -3.24 21.52
CA ASN A 114 -15.32 -4.53 21.48
C ASN A 114 -16.83 -4.48 21.83
N ALA A 115 -17.67 -5.22 21.09
CA ALA A 115 -19.12 -5.24 21.29
C ALA A 115 -19.56 -5.70 22.69
N ASP A 116 -18.69 -6.44 23.39
CA ASP A 116 -18.94 -6.95 24.74
C ASP A 116 -18.78 -5.90 25.86
N ILE A 117 -18.12 -4.76 25.60
CA ILE A 117 -18.04 -3.65 26.56
C ILE A 117 -19.08 -2.60 26.21
N THR A 118 -19.99 -2.35 27.14
CA THR A 118 -21.08 -1.39 26.92
C THR A 118 -20.67 0.02 27.29
N ILE A 119 -21.46 1.01 26.84
CA ILE A 119 -21.34 2.40 27.29
C ILE A 119 -21.46 2.48 28.83
N THR A 120 -22.37 1.72 29.43
CA THR A 120 -22.59 1.68 30.88
C THR A 120 -21.36 1.15 31.63
N ASP A 121 -20.71 0.12 31.10
CA ASP A 121 -19.45 -0.40 31.67
C ASP A 121 -18.34 0.67 31.69
N ILE A 122 -18.19 1.39 30.58
CA ILE A 122 -17.17 2.45 30.47
C ILE A 122 -17.49 3.57 31.46
N ILE A 123 -18.72 4.06 31.50
CA ILE A 123 -19.07 5.19 32.37
C ILE A 123 -19.00 4.78 33.85
N SER A 124 -19.48 3.60 34.23
CA SER A 124 -19.38 3.11 35.60
C SER A 124 -17.92 2.94 36.04
N ALA A 125 -17.05 2.49 35.12
CA ALA A 125 -15.62 2.37 35.37
C ALA A 125 -14.96 3.74 35.56
N LEU A 126 -15.20 4.69 34.66
CA LEU A 126 -14.70 6.06 34.77
C LEU A 126 -15.19 6.75 36.04
N SER A 127 -16.46 6.55 36.37
CA SER A 127 -17.12 7.14 37.53
C SER A 127 -16.58 6.61 38.85
N SER A 128 -15.87 5.47 38.87
CA SER A 128 -15.21 4.98 40.08
C SER A 128 -14.06 5.89 40.56
N ASN A 129 -13.51 6.74 39.68
CA ASN A 129 -12.44 7.67 40.01
C ASN A 129 -12.97 9.11 40.14
N LYS A 130 -12.87 9.68 41.35
CA LYS A 130 -13.31 11.06 41.64
C LYS A 130 -12.66 12.10 40.72
N TRP A 131 -11.37 11.94 40.40
CA TRP A 131 -10.67 12.87 39.52
C TRP A 131 -11.27 12.89 38.11
N ILE A 132 -11.57 11.71 37.56
CA ILE A 132 -12.17 11.58 36.22
C ILE A 132 -13.56 12.21 36.21
N ARG A 133 -14.40 11.96 37.22
CA ARG A 133 -15.74 12.57 37.31
C ARG A 133 -15.75 14.10 37.22
N GLU A 134 -14.74 14.75 37.78
CA GLU A 134 -14.64 16.21 37.87
C GLU A 134 -13.86 16.84 36.70
N ASN A 135 -13.00 16.06 36.02
CA ASN A 135 -11.98 16.60 35.10
C ASN A 135 -11.97 15.96 33.70
N LEU A 136 -12.71 14.88 33.45
CA LEU A 136 -12.88 14.35 32.10
C LEU A 136 -13.68 15.37 31.28
N GLN A 137 -13.09 15.91 30.21
CA GLN A 137 -13.66 16.98 29.40
C GLN A 137 -14.23 16.47 28.09
N CYS A 138 -13.63 15.44 27.49
CA CYS A 138 -14.07 14.86 26.22
C CYS A 138 -14.28 13.36 26.34
N LEU A 139 -15.46 12.90 25.90
CA LEU A 139 -15.83 11.49 25.88
C LEU A 139 -16.49 11.14 24.54
N ILE A 140 -15.85 10.25 23.78
CA ILE A 140 -16.34 9.75 22.49
C ILE A 140 -16.66 8.26 22.64
N LEU A 141 -17.93 7.92 22.43
CA LEU A 141 -18.52 6.59 22.67
C LEU A 141 -19.24 6.07 21.41
N ASN A 142 -18.70 6.42 20.24
CA ASN A 142 -19.32 6.12 18.97
C ASN A 142 -19.30 4.62 18.66
N SER A 143 -20.36 4.10 18.03
CA SER A 143 -20.47 2.71 17.58
C SER A 143 -20.28 1.67 18.69
N LEU A 144 -20.73 1.97 19.92
CA LEU A 144 -20.78 1.05 21.05
C LEU A 144 -22.21 0.57 21.31
N THR A 145 -22.33 -0.50 22.10
CA THR A 145 -23.61 -1.01 22.60
C THR A 145 -23.99 -0.29 23.91
N LEU A 146 -25.26 0.05 24.06
CA LEU A 146 -25.84 0.41 25.37
C LEU A 146 -26.29 -0.88 26.06
N SER A 147 -26.09 -0.99 27.38
CA SER A 147 -26.55 -2.16 28.13
C SER A 147 -28.08 -2.24 28.06
N LEU A 148 -28.60 -3.43 27.73
CA LEU A 148 -30.04 -3.70 27.67
C LEU A 148 -30.60 -4.22 29.01
N GLU A 149 -29.73 -4.57 29.95
CA GLU A 149 -30.12 -5.31 31.17
C GLU A 149 -30.63 -4.40 32.30
N ASP A 150 -30.35 -3.09 32.26
CA ASP A 150 -30.90 -2.15 33.25
C ASP A 150 -31.21 -0.76 32.65
N PRO A 151 -32.45 -0.50 32.19
CA PRO A 151 -32.85 0.79 31.60
C PRO A 151 -32.85 1.96 32.61
N TYR A 152 -32.50 1.73 33.88
CA TYR A 152 -32.50 2.74 34.94
C TYR A 152 -31.10 3.24 35.37
N GLU A 153 -30.01 2.64 34.90
CA GLU A 153 -28.65 3.16 35.17
C GLU A 153 -28.32 4.31 34.21
N ARG A 154 -28.91 5.47 34.49
CA ARG A 154 -28.58 6.76 33.85
C ARG A 154 -27.20 7.21 34.35
N CYS A 155 -26.20 7.18 33.48
CA CYS A 155 -24.79 7.22 33.90
C CYS A 155 -24.05 8.52 33.58
N PHE A 156 -24.52 9.35 32.65
CA PHE A 156 -23.75 10.49 32.16
C PHE A 156 -23.63 11.59 33.20
N SER A 157 -24.71 11.88 33.93
CA SER A 157 -24.75 12.93 34.97
C SER A 157 -23.67 12.77 36.06
N CYS A 158 -23.08 11.57 36.23
CA CYS A 158 -21.95 11.33 37.13
C CYS A 158 -20.64 12.01 36.70
N LEU A 159 -20.50 12.38 35.42
CA LEU A 159 -19.31 12.97 34.83
C LEU A 159 -19.42 14.50 34.74
N SER A 160 -19.55 15.16 35.89
CA SER A 160 -19.74 16.63 36.02
C SER A 160 -18.71 17.52 35.30
N GLY A 161 -17.51 16.99 35.00
CA GLY A 161 -16.45 17.68 34.26
C GLY A 161 -16.68 17.78 32.75
N LEU A 162 -17.62 16.99 32.21
CA LEU A 162 -17.73 16.73 30.77
C LEU A 162 -18.19 17.98 30.00
N ARG A 163 -17.45 18.29 28.92
CA ARG A 163 -17.71 19.41 28.02
C ARG A 163 -18.07 18.97 26.61
N VAL A 164 -17.54 17.83 26.17
CA VAL A 164 -17.76 17.27 24.84
C VAL A 164 -18.22 15.83 25.01
N LEU A 165 -19.39 15.52 24.47
CA LEU A 165 -19.93 14.17 24.40
C LEU A 165 -20.28 13.84 22.95
N SER A 166 -19.73 12.74 22.44
CA SER A 166 -20.06 12.20 21.13
C SER A 166 -20.61 10.79 21.27
N ILE A 167 -21.85 10.60 20.83
CA ILE A 167 -22.57 9.33 20.82
C ILE A 167 -23.22 9.15 19.45
N THR A 168 -22.45 8.60 18.51
CA THR A 168 -22.93 8.39 17.14
C THR A 168 -23.10 6.91 16.82
N ASN A 169 -24.09 6.55 16.02
CA ASN A 169 -24.36 5.16 15.61
C ASN A 169 -24.62 4.22 16.81
N VAL A 170 -25.42 4.69 17.76
CA VAL A 170 -25.76 3.98 19.02
C VAL A 170 -27.28 4.02 19.21
N LEU A 171 -27.84 3.01 19.89
CA LEU A 171 -29.24 2.97 20.33
C LEU A 171 -29.52 3.95 21.50
N PHE A 172 -29.23 5.23 21.29
CA PHE A 172 -29.39 6.30 22.27
C PHE A 172 -30.77 6.96 22.10
N TYR A 173 -31.58 6.98 23.16
CA TYR A 173 -32.99 7.38 23.17
C TYR A 173 -33.21 8.72 23.90
N ASN A 174 -34.47 9.16 23.97
CA ASN A 174 -34.83 10.45 24.58
C ASN A 174 -34.45 10.54 26.07
N GLU A 175 -34.54 9.44 26.83
CA GLU A 175 -34.16 9.42 28.24
C GLU A 175 -32.66 9.61 28.44
N ASP A 176 -31.85 9.00 27.57
CA ASP A 176 -30.40 9.18 27.58
C ASP A 176 -30.01 10.63 27.23
N LEU A 177 -30.74 11.22 26.26
CA LEU A 177 -30.58 12.63 25.92
C LEU A 177 -30.91 13.54 27.10
N ALA A 178 -31.96 13.22 27.87
CA ALA A 178 -32.31 13.97 29.07
C ALA A 178 -31.22 13.87 30.15
N ASP A 179 -30.66 12.68 30.40
CA ASP A 179 -29.54 12.50 31.33
C ASP A 179 -28.28 13.28 30.87
N ALA A 180 -27.90 13.16 29.60
CA ALA A 180 -26.79 13.93 29.03
C ALA A 180 -27.04 15.45 29.10
N SER A 181 -28.29 15.89 28.90
CA SER A 181 -28.67 17.29 28.95
C SER A 181 -28.69 17.87 30.37
N SER A 182 -28.55 17.04 31.41
CA SER A 182 -28.39 17.47 32.80
C SER A 182 -26.94 17.83 33.16
N LEU A 183 -25.97 17.55 32.28
CA LEU A 183 -24.56 17.80 32.54
C LEU A 183 -24.26 19.30 32.66
N PRO A 184 -23.62 19.74 33.77
CA PRO A 184 -23.51 21.17 34.09
C PRO A 184 -22.54 21.94 33.19
N ARG A 185 -21.63 21.24 32.50
CA ARG A 185 -20.55 21.83 31.70
C ARG A 185 -20.56 21.40 30.23
N LEU A 186 -21.60 20.68 29.78
CA LEU A 186 -21.66 20.17 28.43
C LEU A 186 -21.84 21.32 27.43
N GLU A 187 -20.87 21.48 26.53
CA GLU A 187 -20.81 22.55 25.53
C GLU A 187 -20.91 22.02 24.09
N SER A 188 -20.58 20.75 23.86
CA SER A 188 -20.65 20.09 22.56
C SER A 188 -21.30 18.73 22.68
N LEU A 189 -22.33 18.49 21.86
CA LEU A 189 -23.06 17.25 21.82
C LEU A 189 -23.25 16.76 20.39
N ASP A 190 -22.83 15.53 20.12
CA ASP A 190 -23.09 14.81 18.87
C ASP A 190 -23.98 13.60 19.15
N ILE A 191 -25.18 13.61 18.57
CA ILE A 191 -26.21 12.55 18.65
C ILE A 191 -26.50 11.94 17.28
N SER A 192 -25.55 11.99 16.35
CA SER A 192 -25.74 11.56 14.97
C SER A 192 -26.14 10.08 14.84
N ASN A 193 -27.11 9.78 13.98
CA ASN A 193 -27.63 8.43 13.75
C ASN A 193 -27.98 7.67 15.05
N THR A 194 -28.65 8.35 15.98
CA THR A 194 -29.21 7.76 17.20
C THR A 194 -30.70 7.49 17.08
N SER A 195 -31.31 6.95 18.14
CA SER A 195 -32.74 6.62 18.23
C SER A 195 -33.57 7.70 18.91
N VAL A 196 -33.01 8.91 19.09
CA VAL A 196 -33.72 10.07 19.63
C VAL A 196 -34.87 10.44 18.69
N THR A 197 -36.08 10.54 19.25
CA THR A 197 -37.29 10.94 18.53
C THR A 197 -37.71 12.37 18.85
N ASP A 198 -37.23 12.92 19.97
CA ASP A 198 -37.57 14.25 20.49
C ASP A 198 -36.32 14.91 21.11
N ILE A 199 -35.98 16.11 20.64
CA ILE A 199 -34.79 16.87 21.07
C ILE A 199 -35.09 17.93 22.14
N THR A 200 -36.32 18.02 22.67
CA THR A 200 -36.73 19.03 23.65
C THR A 200 -35.85 19.02 24.91
N ALA A 201 -35.29 17.86 25.27
CA ALA A 201 -34.34 17.74 26.38
C ALA A 201 -33.11 18.67 26.25
N LEU A 202 -32.71 19.04 25.03
CA LEU A 202 -31.61 19.99 24.79
C LEU A 202 -31.83 21.36 25.42
N LEU A 203 -33.08 21.74 25.73
CA LEU A 203 -33.38 22.98 26.43
C LEU A 203 -32.73 23.06 27.81
N GLY A 204 -32.39 21.92 28.44
CA GLY A 204 -31.58 21.88 29.66
C GLY A 204 -30.15 22.44 29.49
N LEU A 205 -29.67 22.50 28.25
CA LEU A 205 -28.34 22.99 27.86
C LEU A 205 -28.38 24.39 27.22
N LYS A 206 -29.54 25.05 27.15
CA LYS A 206 -29.73 26.29 26.36
C LYS A 206 -28.74 27.42 26.67
N ASP A 207 -28.31 27.54 27.93
CA ASP A 207 -27.42 28.61 28.37
C ASP A 207 -25.92 28.32 28.12
N ARG A 208 -25.58 27.13 27.59
CA ARG A 208 -24.18 26.66 27.51
C ARG A 208 -23.82 25.88 26.24
N LEU A 209 -24.79 25.29 25.54
CA LEU A 209 -24.52 24.48 24.35
C LEU A 209 -23.99 25.37 23.22
N LYS A 210 -22.78 25.07 22.75
CA LYS A 210 -22.08 25.78 21.67
C LYS A 210 -22.03 24.98 20.38
N SER A 211 -22.08 23.66 20.44
CA SER A 211 -22.01 22.79 19.27
C SER A 211 -23.03 21.66 19.38
N LEU A 212 -23.83 21.50 18.34
CA LEU A 212 -24.83 20.45 18.22
C LEU A 212 -24.71 19.78 16.85
N THR A 213 -24.51 18.46 16.87
CA THR A 213 -24.47 17.63 15.67
C THR A 213 -25.58 16.59 15.72
N MET A 214 -26.46 16.64 14.73
CA MET A 214 -27.63 15.78 14.56
C MET A 214 -27.63 15.16 13.16
N HIS A 215 -26.45 14.79 12.67
CA HIS A 215 -26.31 14.22 11.34
C HIS A 215 -27.07 12.90 11.25
N HIS A 216 -27.86 12.75 10.18
CA HIS A 216 -28.61 11.53 9.90
C HIS A 216 -29.47 11.04 11.08
N LEU A 217 -30.14 11.96 11.80
CA LEU A 217 -31.03 11.65 12.92
C LEU A 217 -32.38 11.06 12.47
N LYS A 218 -32.33 9.84 11.91
CA LYS A 218 -33.45 9.16 11.22
C LYS A 218 -34.71 8.92 12.07
N CYS A 219 -34.57 8.87 13.38
CA CYS A 219 -35.68 8.54 14.29
C CYS A 219 -36.44 9.78 14.78
N LEU A 220 -36.02 11.00 14.41
CA LEU A 220 -36.65 12.24 14.83
C LEU A 220 -38.11 12.31 14.34
N LYS A 221 -39.06 12.38 15.26
CA LYS A 221 -40.52 12.41 14.98
C LYS A 221 -41.11 13.82 15.08
N MET A 222 -40.34 14.79 15.57
CA MET A 222 -40.78 16.17 15.71
C MET A 222 -41.09 16.80 14.35
N THR A 223 -42.11 17.65 14.33
CA THR A 223 -42.39 18.52 13.18
C THR A 223 -41.28 19.56 13.04
N THR A 224 -41.09 20.09 11.83
CA THR A 224 -40.09 21.12 11.55
C THR A 224 -40.25 22.35 12.46
N THR A 225 -41.49 22.77 12.74
CA THR A 225 -41.75 23.88 13.67
C THR A 225 -41.24 23.57 15.07
N GLN A 226 -41.54 22.38 15.61
CA GLN A 226 -41.08 21.99 16.95
C GLN A 226 -39.55 21.92 17.03
N VAL A 227 -38.86 21.44 15.99
CA VAL A 227 -37.40 21.44 15.95
C VAL A 227 -36.85 22.85 15.96
N LEU A 228 -37.42 23.75 15.14
CA LEU A 228 -37.01 25.15 15.07
C LEU A 228 -37.27 25.90 16.39
N ASP A 229 -38.36 25.59 17.09
CA ASP A 229 -38.67 26.16 18.41
C ASP A 229 -37.58 25.81 19.42
N VAL A 230 -37.12 24.54 19.45
CA VAL A 230 -35.99 24.14 20.29
C VAL A 230 -34.70 24.86 19.88
N LEU A 231 -34.37 24.87 18.58
CA LEU A 231 -33.15 25.52 18.09
C LEU A 231 -33.12 27.03 18.37
N LYS A 232 -34.28 27.69 18.39
CA LYS A 232 -34.41 29.11 18.69
C LYS A 232 -33.97 29.46 20.11
N GLU A 233 -34.27 28.59 21.07
CA GLU A 233 -33.90 28.77 22.48
C GLU A 233 -32.40 28.51 22.75
N LEU A 234 -31.68 27.86 21.82
CA LEU A 234 -30.24 27.57 21.93
C LEU A 234 -29.40 28.79 21.49
N GLU A 235 -29.55 29.93 22.18
CA GLU A 235 -28.98 31.22 21.78
C GLU A 235 -27.43 31.31 21.79
N HIS A 236 -26.76 30.32 22.40
CA HIS A 236 -25.30 30.24 22.49
C HIS A 236 -24.68 29.30 21.45
N LEU A 237 -25.49 28.73 20.56
CA LEU A 237 -25.04 27.77 19.57
C LEU A 237 -24.19 28.45 18.48
N ASN A 238 -22.94 28.00 18.36
CA ASN A 238 -21.96 28.44 17.38
C ASN A 238 -21.85 27.46 16.20
N HIS A 239 -22.09 26.17 16.45
CA HIS A 239 -21.98 25.13 15.43
C HIS A 239 -23.26 24.30 15.42
N LEU A 240 -23.90 24.22 14.25
CA LEU A 240 -25.06 23.38 14.01
C LEU A 240 -24.80 22.50 12.80
N ASP A 241 -24.89 21.20 12.99
CA ASP A 241 -24.90 20.22 11.90
C ASP A 241 -26.23 19.48 11.91
N ILE A 242 -27.03 19.73 10.87
CA ILE A 242 -28.27 19.04 10.58
C ILE A 242 -28.18 18.33 9.23
N SER A 243 -26.98 17.92 8.81
CA SER A 243 -26.75 17.22 7.55
C SER A 243 -27.40 15.83 7.53
N ASP A 244 -27.57 15.25 6.35
CA ASP A 244 -28.20 13.94 6.15
C ASP A 244 -27.65 13.23 4.90
N ASP A 245 -27.87 11.92 4.78
CA ASP A 245 -27.35 11.08 3.68
C ASP A 245 -28.30 11.06 2.45
N LYS A 246 -29.00 12.17 2.17
CA LYS A 246 -29.98 12.34 1.07
C LYS A 246 -31.22 11.42 1.13
N GLN A 247 -31.33 10.58 2.17
CA GLN A 247 -32.41 9.61 2.31
C GLN A 247 -33.72 10.24 2.82
N PHE A 248 -33.66 11.29 3.66
CA PHE A 248 -34.86 11.88 4.24
C PHE A 248 -35.16 13.27 3.66
N THR A 249 -36.42 13.45 3.26
CA THR A 249 -36.97 14.74 2.84
C THR A 249 -37.43 15.50 4.08
N SER A 250 -36.54 16.25 4.70
CA SER A 250 -36.89 17.21 5.74
C SER A 250 -36.74 18.63 5.21
N ASP A 251 -37.72 19.48 5.48
CA ASP A 251 -37.71 20.91 5.16
C ASP A 251 -37.05 21.76 6.27
N ILE A 252 -36.50 21.15 7.32
CA ILE A 252 -35.85 21.86 8.45
C ILE A 252 -34.81 22.86 7.96
N ALA A 253 -33.92 22.46 7.04
CA ALA A 253 -32.89 23.35 6.51
C ALA A 253 -33.49 24.56 5.76
N CYS A 254 -34.46 24.31 4.88
CA CYS A 254 -35.15 25.37 4.14
C CYS A 254 -35.87 26.35 5.07
N ARG A 255 -36.63 25.82 6.03
CA ARG A 255 -37.39 26.63 7.00
C ARG A 255 -36.48 27.37 7.98
N LEU A 256 -35.30 26.84 8.26
CA LEU A 256 -34.26 27.53 9.03
C LEU A 256 -33.71 28.74 8.27
N PHE A 257 -33.51 28.62 6.95
CA PHE A 257 -33.06 29.77 6.14
C PHE A 257 -34.05 30.93 6.12
N ASP A 258 -35.35 30.64 6.27
CA ASP A 258 -36.40 31.66 6.39
C ASP A 258 -36.39 32.40 7.75
N GLN A 259 -35.74 31.84 8.79
CA GLN A 259 -35.68 32.46 10.12
C GLN A 259 -34.62 33.56 10.16
N LYS A 260 -35.03 34.79 10.46
CA LYS A 260 -34.11 35.94 10.56
C LYS A 260 -33.49 36.09 11.96
N ASP A 261 -34.24 35.76 13.00
CA ASP A 261 -33.86 36.05 14.40
C ASP A 261 -33.33 34.82 15.17
N THR A 262 -33.15 33.70 14.48
CA THR A 262 -32.73 32.42 15.08
C THR A 262 -31.23 32.18 14.87
N LEU A 263 -30.52 31.69 15.89
CA LEU A 263 -29.09 31.30 15.81
C LEU A 263 -28.17 32.44 15.30
N LEU A 264 -28.27 33.63 15.89
CA LEU A 264 -27.49 34.81 15.46
C LEU A 264 -25.98 34.71 15.73
N LYS A 265 -25.56 33.83 16.67
CA LYS A 265 -24.15 33.59 17.01
C LYS A 265 -23.49 32.47 16.19
N LEU A 266 -24.20 31.92 15.20
CA LEU A 266 -23.74 30.78 14.43
C LEU A 266 -22.46 31.13 13.65
N ILE A 267 -21.43 30.29 13.80
CA ILE A 267 -20.15 30.34 13.10
C ILE A 267 -20.11 29.28 11.99
N SER A 268 -20.81 28.16 12.18
CA SER A 268 -20.75 26.99 11.30
C SER A 268 -22.12 26.37 11.16
N LEU A 269 -22.58 26.22 9.92
CA LEU A 269 -23.82 25.53 9.59
C LEU A 269 -23.55 24.38 8.61
N ASP A 270 -23.98 23.17 8.92
CA ASP A 270 -23.93 22.07 7.96
C ASP A 270 -25.34 21.58 7.63
N VAL A 271 -25.70 21.68 6.35
CA VAL A 271 -26.96 21.19 5.79
C VAL A 271 -26.72 20.21 4.64
N SER A 272 -25.52 19.64 4.55
CA SER A 272 -25.14 18.73 3.47
C SER A 272 -26.14 17.57 3.36
N GLY A 273 -26.45 17.18 2.12
CA GLY A 273 -27.40 16.15 1.74
C GLY A 273 -28.87 16.47 2.00
N ARG A 274 -29.20 17.69 2.42
CA ARG A 274 -30.58 18.18 2.47
C ARG A 274 -31.06 18.60 1.08
N LYS A 275 -32.34 18.33 0.81
CA LYS A 275 -33.00 18.72 -0.45
C LYS A 275 -33.56 20.15 -0.35
N HIS A 276 -33.84 20.74 -1.51
CA HIS A 276 -34.45 22.07 -1.63
C HIS A 276 -33.63 23.23 -1.04
N VAL A 277 -32.33 23.03 -0.82
CA VAL A 277 -31.39 24.11 -0.53
C VAL A 277 -31.08 24.83 -1.83
N THR A 278 -31.01 26.16 -1.81
CA THR A 278 -30.68 26.97 -2.98
C THR A 278 -29.66 28.04 -2.63
N ASP A 279 -28.83 28.43 -3.59
CA ASP A 279 -27.84 29.49 -3.41
C ASP A 279 -28.46 30.77 -2.87
N LYS A 280 -29.59 31.19 -3.44
CA LYS A 280 -30.31 32.38 -3.01
C LYS A 280 -30.69 32.35 -1.52
N ALA A 281 -31.17 31.20 -1.02
CA ALA A 281 -31.54 31.04 0.38
C ALA A 281 -30.31 31.07 1.30
N VAL A 282 -29.24 30.37 0.92
CA VAL A 282 -27.98 30.34 1.69
C VAL A 282 -27.34 31.72 1.74
N GLU A 283 -27.25 32.42 0.60
CA GLU A 283 -26.72 33.78 0.56
C GLU A 283 -27.55 34.75 1.39
N ALA A 284 -28.88 34.68 1.33
CA ALA A 284 -29.76 35.49 2.16
C ALA A 284 -29.50 35.23 3.65
N PHE A 285 -29.34 33.96 4.04
CA PHE A 285 -29.01 33.57 5.40
C PHE A 285 -27.65 34.14 5.87
N LEU A 286 -26.63 34.07 5.01
CA LEU A 286 -25.28 34.58 5.28
C LEU A 286 -25.24 36.11 5.39
N ARG A 287 -26.02 36.84 4.57
CA ARG A 287 -26.11 38.32 4.66
C ARG A 287 -26.62 38.78 6.02
N HIS A 288 -27.54 38.03 6.64
CA HIS A 288 -28.03 38.33 7.99
C HIS A 288 -27.06 37.86 9.09
N ARG A 289 -26.05 37.03 8.75
CA ARG A 289 -25.09 36.42 9.69
C ARG A 289 -23.66 36.50 9.15
N PRO A 290 -23.07 37.71 9.07
CA PRO A 290 -21.76 37.93 8.44
C PRO A 290 -20.59 37.25 9.17
N HIS A 291 -20.80 36.75 10.40
CA HIS A 291 -19.79 36.05 11.20
C HIS A 291 -19.68 34.55 10.89
N VAL A 292 -20.59 33.98 10.08
CA VAL A 292 -20.51 32.58 9.67
C VAL A 292 -19.23 32.38 8.86
N GLN A 293 -18.43 31.41 9.26
CA GLN A 293 -17.15 31.05 8.64
C GLN A 293 -17.23 29.75 7.85
N PHE A 294 -18.27 28.94 8.05
CA PHE A 294 -18.45 27.68 7.34
C PHE A 294 -19.91 27.38 7.00
N VAL A 295 -20.13 26.90 5.77
CA VAL A 295 -21.39 26.28 5.35
C VAL A 295 -21.15 24.94 4.65
N GLY A 296 -21.83 23.89 5.09
CA GLY A 296 -21.83 22.59 4.42
C GLY A 296 -23.00 22.42 3.48
N LEU A 297 -22.70 22.22 2.20
CA LEU A 297 -23.62 22.16 1.07
C LEU A 297 -23.43 20.91 0.19
N LEU A 298 -22.61 19.94 0.60
CA LEU A 298 -22.35 18.75 -0.22
C LEU A 298 -23.64 17.97 -0.47
N ALA A 299 -23.90 17.54 -1.69
CA ALA A 299 -25.08 16.81 -2.13
C ALA A 299 -26.40 17.56 -1.91
N THR A 300 -26.37 18.90 -2.00
CA THR A 300 -27.57 19.76 -1.85
C THR A 300 -28.03 20.42 -3.16
N GLU A 301 -27.25 20.29 -4.24
CA GLU A 301 -27.44 21.02 -5.52
C GLU A 301 -27.23 22.54 -5.42
N ALA A 302 -26.79 23.04 -4.26
CA ALA A 302 -26.37 24.42 -4.04
C ALA A 302 -24.83 24.54 -3.99
N GLY A 303 -24.33 25.77 -3.91
CA GLY A 303 -22.91 26.11 -3.83
C GLY A 303 -22.29 26.57 -5.15
N TYR A 304 -23.06 26.88 -6.19
CA TYR A 304 -22.53 27.23 -7.51
C TYR A 304 -22.31 28.74 -7.72
N SER A 305 -22.90 29.58 -6.86
CA SER A 305 -22.71 31.02 -6.85
C SER A 305 -21.28 31.43 -6.44
N GLU A 306 -20.85 32.59 -6.91
CA GLU A 306 -19.51 33.13 -6.65
C GLU A 306 -19.25 33.34 -5.15
N LEU A 307 -20.26 33.79 -4.38
CA LEU A 307 -20.15 33.97 -2.93
C LEU A 307 -19.89 32.64 -2.20
N LEU A 308 -20.36 31.53 -2.75
CA LEU A 308 -20.25 30.20 -2.17
C LEU A 308 -19.08 29.39 -2.74
N SER A 309 -18.22 29.99 -3.57
CA SER A 309 -17.05 29.33 -4.16
C SER A 309 -16.12 28.65 -3.13
N GLY A 310 -16.09 29.17 -1.89
CA GLY A 310 -15.23 28.70 -0.81
C GLY A 310 -13.86 29.39 -0.75
N GLU A 311 -13.57 30.30 -1.68
CA GLU A 311 -12.31 31.06 -1.74
C GLU A 311 -12.36 32.36 -0.92
N GLY A 312 -13.56 32.82 -0.54
CA GLY A 312 -13.78 34.03 0.25
C GLY A 312 -13.61 33.85 1.76
N SER A 313 -14.35 34.65 2.53
CA SER A 313 -14.33 34.58 4.00
C SER A 313 -15.04 33.35 4.58
N VAL A 314 -15.92 32.73 3.79
CA VAL A 314 -16.72 31.56 4.19
C VAL A 314 -16.15 30.32 3.50
N LYS A 315 -15.72 29.34 4.30
CA LYS A 315 -15.39 28.01 3.79
C LYS A 315 -16.67 27.27 3.43
N VAL A 316 -16.68 26.60 2.29
CA VAL A 316 -17.83 25.84 1.82
C VAL A 316 -17.39 24.42 1.53
N SER A 317 -18.08 23.41 2.06
CA SER A 317 -17.99 22.04 1.55
C SER A 317 -19.14 21.81 0.57
N GLY A 318 -18.86 21.20 -0.57
CA GLY A 318 -19.81 21.14 -1.69
C GLY A 318 -19.26 20.36 -2.87
N GLU A 319 -20.05 20.31 -3.94
CA GLU A 319 -19.73 19.59 -5.19
C GLU A 319 -19.36 20.49 -6.38
N ALA A 320 -19.43 21.82 -6.24
CA ALA A 320 -19.35 22.72 -7.39
C ALA A 320 -17.93 22.92 -7.94
N ASN A 321 -16.91 22.87 -7.08
CA ASN A 321 -15.52 23.11 -7.48
C ASN A 321 -14.50 22.37 -6.59
N GLN A 322 -13.23 22.44 -6.97
CA GLN A 322 -12.15 21.74 -6.27
C GLN A 322 -11.96 22.19 -4.81
N THR A 323 -12.11 23.49 -4.53
CA THR A 323 -11.98 24.06 -3.17
C THR A 323 -13.04 23.48 -2.24
N GLN A 324 -14.27 23.42 -2.72
CA GLN A 324 -15.39 22.84 -1.98
C GLN A 324 -15.23 21.35 -1.72
N ILE A 325 -14.84 20.60 -2.76
CA ILE A 325 -14.61 19.16 -2.66
C ILE A 325 -13.47 18.85 -1.69
N ALA A 326 -12.39 19.64 -1.71
CA ALA A 326 -11.28 19.50 -0.77
C ALA A 326 -11.73 19.72 0.68
N GLU A 327 -12.57 20.74 0.94
CA GLU A 327 -13.12 20.99 2.26
C GLU A 327 -14.08 19.88 2.70
N ALA A 328 -14.88 19.34 1.77
CA ALA A 328 -15.75 18.20 2.03
C ALA A 328 -14.97 16.94 2.43
N LEU A 329 -13.93 16.56 1.67
CA LEU A 329 -13.08 15.41 2.00
C LEU A 329 -12.36 15.59 3.34
N ARG A 330 -11.97 16.83 3.69
CA ARG A 330 -11.29 17.15 4.95
C ARG A 330 -12.23 17.01 6.15
N ARG A 331 -13.48 17.48 6.04
CA ARG A 331 -14.42 17.50 7.17
C ARG A 331 -15.17 16.20 7.36
N TYR A 332 -15.48 15.51 6.27
CA TYR A 332 -16.35 14.34 6.30
C TYR A 332 -15.57 13.01 6.30
N SER A 333 -14.29 13.02 6.70
CA SER A 333 -13.40 11.86 6.61
C SER A 333 -13.96 10.56 7.21
N GLU A 334 -14.86 10.65 8.20
CA GLU A 334 -15.51 9.51 8.86
C GLU A 334 -16.92 9.18 8.30
N ARG A 335 -17.50 10.01 7.41
CA ARG A 335 -18.85 9.83 6.85
C ARG A 335 -18.78 9.25 5.44
N SER A 336 -18.98 7.93 5.32
CA SER A 336 -18.76 7.22 4.05
C SER A 336 -19.62 7.74 2.90
N PHE A 337 -20.86 8.18 3.16
CA PHE A 337 -21.73 8.72 2.12
C PHE A 337 -21.16 10.01 1.51
N PHE A 338 -20.77 10.97 2.35
CA PHE A 338 -20.17 12.23 1.89
C PHE A 338 -18.80 12.04 1.25
N ILE A 339 -17.97 11.12 1.75
CA ILE A 339 -16.70 10.79 1.09
C ILE A 339 -16.94 10.21 -0.30
N ARG A 340 -17.89 9.28 -0.44
CA ARG A 340 -18.26 8.73 -1.74
C ARG A 340 -18.74 9.82 -2.70
N GLU A 341 -19.62 10.73 -2.27
CA GLU A 341 -20.13 11.83 -3.10
C GLU A 341 -19.00 12.79 -3.50
N ALA A 342 -18.18 13.24 -2.55
CA ALA A 342 -17.08 14.15 -2.83
C ALA A 342 -16.05 13.54 -3.81
N LEU A 343 -15.72 12.26 -3.65
CA LEU A 343 -14.84 11.53 -4.58
C LEU A 343 -15.47 11.36 -5.96
N PHE A 344 -16.78 11.11 -6.03
CA PHE A 344 -17.50 11.02 -7.30
C PHE A 344 -17.40 12.32 -8.10
N HIS A 345 -17.60 13.47 -7.44
CA HIS A 345 -17.44 14.77 -8.08
C HIS A 345 -15.97 15.10 -8.39
N LEU A 346 -15.05 14.71 -7.50
CA LEU A 346 -13.61 14.87 -7.72
C LEU A 346 -13.13 14.12 -8.98
N PHE A 347 -13.67 12.93 -9.23
CA PHE A 347 -13.32 12.14 -10.42
C PHE A 347 -13.54 12.95 -11.71
N SER A 348 -14.66 13.68 -11.81
CA SER A 348 -14.96 14.57 -12.93
C SER A 348 -14.00 15.75 -13.09
N LEU A 349 -13.29 16.16 -12.04
CA LEU A 349 -12.29 17.24 -12.12
C LEU A 349 -10.88 16.70 -12.40
N THR A 350 -10.57 15.49 -11.95
CA THR A 350 -9.21 14.93 -12.02
C THR A 350 -8.81 14.45 -13.41
N HIS A 351 -9.77 14.10 -14.28
CA HIS A 351 -9.46 13.53 -15.61
C HIS A 351 -8.66 14.47 -16.53
N VAL A 352 -8.81 15.79 -16.38
CA VAL A 352 -8.12 16.85 -17.16
C VAL A 352 -6.93 17.48 -16.42
N MET A 353 -6.52 16.94 -15.27
CA MET A 353 -5.41 17.53 -14.52
C MET A 353 -4.06 17.29 -15.21
N GLU A 354 -3.29 18.36 -15.37
CA GLU A 354 -1.93 18.36 -15.96
C GLU A 354 -0.83 18.65 -14.93
N LYS A 355 -1.19 19.15 -13.74
CA LYS A 355 -0.24 19.46 -12.66
C LYS A 355 -0.46 18.52 -11.47
N ALA A 356 0.65 18.02 -10.92
CA ALA A 356 0.61 17.19 -9.72
C ALA A 356 -0.01 17.96 -8.55
N ASN A 357 -0.91 17.29 -7.82
CA ASN A 357 -1.60 17.87 -6.67
C ASN A 357 -1.53 16.92 -5.46
N PRO A 358 -0.42 16.97 -4.70
CA PRO A 358 -0.21 16.12 -3.53
C PRO A 358 -1.28 16.30 -2.45
N GLU A 359 -1.73 17.54 -2.22
CA GLU A 359 -2.75 17.85 -1.21
C GLU A 359 -4.08 17.16 -1.49
N MET A 360 -4.52 17.15 -2.75
CA MET A 360 -5.73 16.44 -3.13
C MET A 360 -5.57 14.93 -2.99
N LEU A 361 -4.45 14.37 -3.46
CA LEU A 361 -4.17 12.93 -3.32
C LEU A 361 -4.15 12.50 -1.84
N LYS A 362 -3.62 13.34 -0.95
CA LYS A 362 -3.64 13.12 0.49
C LYS A 362 -5.06 13.04 1.06
N LEU A 363 -5.97 13.91 0.60
CA LEU A 363 -7.39 13.84 1.00
C LEU A 363 -8.06 12.55 0.52
N VAL A 364 -7.76 12.09 -0.70
CA VAL A 364 -8.24 10.80 -1.22
C VAL A 364 -7.70 9.64 -0.39
N VAL A 365 -6.41 9.65 -0.05
CA VAL A 365 -5.75 8.64 0.81
C VAL A 365 -6.41 8.55 2.18
N ILE A 366 -6.76 9.68 2.80
CA ILE A 366 -7.49 9.70 4.08
C ILE A 366 -8.85 9.00 3.93
N GLY A 367 -9.60 9.32 2.87
CA GLY A 367 -10.88 8.67 2.58
C GLY A 367 -10.74 7.15 2.42
N MET A 368 -9.72 6.69 1.67
CA MET A 368 -9.44 5.26 1.51
C MET A 368 -9.10 4.58 2.84
N ARG A 369 -8.23 5.20 3.64
CA ARG A 369 -7.75 4.64 4.92
C ARG A 369 -8.87 4.51 5.95
N ASN A 370 -9.78 5.47 5.99
CA ASN A 370 -10.89 5.47 6.94
C ASN A 370 -12.00 4.48 6.59
N HIS A 371 -12.18 4.18 5.29
CA HIS A 371 -13.25 3.33 4.78
C HIS A 371 -12.75 2.10 3.98
N PRO A 372 -11.86 1.26 4.54
CA PRO A 372 -11.16 0.21 3.78
C PRO A 372 -12.11 -0.87 3.22
N THR A 373 -13.24 -1.12 3.90
CA THR A 373 -14.23 -2.14 3.53
C THR A 373 -15.47 -1.56 2.85
N ASN A 374 -15.49 -0.26 2.54
CA ASN A 374 -16.62 0.37 1.85
C ASN A 374 -16.36 0.39 0.33
N LEU A 375 -16.98 -0.53 -0.40
CA LEU A 375 -16.78 -0.68 -1.84
C LEU A 375 -17.04 0.63 -2.63
N PRO A 376 -18.18 1.34 -2.45
CA PRO A 376 -18.42 2.59 -3.17
C PRO A 376 -17.31 3.65 -2.95
N VAL A 377 -16.79 3.79 -1.72
CA VAL A 377 -15.69 4.72 -1.44
C VAL A 377 -14.40 4.27 -2.14
N GLN A 378 -14.01 2.99 -2.00
CA GLN A 378 -12.78 2.48 -2.62
C GLN A 378 -12.83 2.53 -4.15
N LEU A 379 -14.00 2.30 -4.74
CA LEU A 379 -14.20 2.38 -6.19
C LEU A 379 -13.98 3.81 -6.70
N ALA A 380 -14.60 4.81 -6.07
CA ALA A 380 -14.44 6.21 -6.45
C ALA A 380 -13.02 6.73 -6.14
N ALA A 381 -12.46 6.35 -4.99
CA ALA A 381 -11.12 6.77 -4.58
C ALA A 381 -10.04 6.21 -5.51
N SER A 382 -10.08 4.92 -5.83
CA SER A 382 -9.10 4.29 -6.75
C SER A 382 -9.13 4.92 -8.14
N ALA A 383 -10.30 5.35 -8.63
CA ALA A 383 -10.42 6.08 -9.88
C ALA A 383 -9.75 7.47 -9.80
N CYS A 384 -9.96 8.20 -8.69
CA CYS A 384 -9.30 9.48 -8.45
C CYS A 384 -7.77 9.32 -8.32
N VAL A 385 -7.32 8.28 -7.60
CA VAL A 385 -5.89 7.95 -7.46
C VAL A 385 -5.27 7.77 -8.84
N PHE A 386 -5.84 6.92 -9.69
CA PHE A 386 -5.34 6.72 -11.04
C PHE A 386 -5.19 8.04 -11.81
N ASN A 387 -6.23 8.87 -11.80
CA ASN A 387 -6.20 10.16 -12.50
C ASN A 387 -5.16 11.12 -11.92
N LEU A 388 -4.93 11.10 -10.61
CA LEU A 388 -3.97 11.96 -9.91
C LEU A 388 -2.52 11.45 -10.05
N THR A 389 -2.30 10.19 -10.40
CA THR A 389 -0.97 9.58 -10.51
C THR A 389 -0.66 9.04 -11.90
N LYS A 390 -1.42 9.39 -12.94
CA LYS A 390 -1.12 8.97 -14.32
C LYS A 390 0.10 9.71 -14.88
N GLN A 391 0.92 9.00 -15.65
CA GLN A 391 2.03 9.57 -16.43
C GLN A 391 2.94 10.46 -15.56
N ASP A 392 3.28 11.66 -16.03
CA ASP A 392 4.21 12.59 -15.38
C ASP A 392 3.69 13.16 -14.06
N LEU A 393 2.38 13.04 -13.76
CA LEU A 393 1.84 13.46 -12.47
C LEU A 393 2.45 12.68 -11.31
N ALA A 394 2.75 11.39 -11.50
CA ALA A 394 3.40 10.57 -10.47
C ALA A 394 4.80 11.08 -10.13
N VAL A 395 5.52 11.65 -11.10
CA VAL A 395 6.87 12.20 -10.87
C VAL A 395 6.82 13.39 -9.92
N GLY A 396 5.76 14.20 -9.99
CA GLY A 396 5.52 15.32 -9.08
C GLY A 396 4.96 14.94 -7.70
N MET A 397 4.71 13.66 -7.42
CA MET A 397 4.18 13.21 -6.13
C MET A 397 5.30 12.84 -5.14
N PRO A 398 5.14 13.18 -3.84
CA PRO A 398 6.04 12.70 -2.80
C PRO A 398 6.09 11.18 -2.75
N VAL A 399 7.29 10.59 -2.71
CA VAL A 399 7.50 9.13 -2.71
C VAL A 399 6.77 8.46 -1.54
N LYS A 400 6.72 9.10 -0.37
CA LYS A 400 5.98 8.62 0.81
C LYS A 400 4.47 8.53 0.55
N LEU A 401 3.91 9.55 -0.11
CA LEU A 401 2.48 9.55 -0.45
C LEU A 401 2.17 8.45 -1.48
N LEU A 402 3.05 8.23 -2.45
CA LEU A 402 2.90 7.10 -3.38
C LEU A 402 3.04 5.74 -2.69
N ALA A 403 3.87 5.61 -1.65
CA ALA A 403 3.97 4.38 -0.86
C ALA A 403 2.66 4.09 -0.11
N ASP A 404 2.07 5.11 0.53
CA ASP A 404 0.76 5.03 1.18
C ASP A 404 -0.33 4.63 0.19
N VAL A 405 -0.36 5.27 -0.99
CA VAL A 405 -1.28 4.93 -2.09
C VAL A 405 -1.10 3.48 -2.52
N THR A 406 0.12 3.05 -2.77
CA THR A 406 0.44 1.68 -3.21
C THR A 406 -0.05 0.66 -2.20
N HIS A 407 0.20 0.88 -0.91
CA HIS A 407 -0.30 0.02 0.16
C HIS A 407 -1.83 -0.05 0.18
N LEU A 408 -2.52 1.09 0.10
CA LEU A 408 -3.99 1.14 0.12
C LEU A 408 -4.63 0.51 -1.12
N LEU A 409 -4.02 0.65 -2.29
CA LEU A 409 -4.48 -0.02 -3.51
C LEU A 409 -4.37 -1.55 -3.40
N LEU A 410 -3.25 -2.05 -2.88
CA LEU A 410 -3.08 -3.49 -2.63
C LEU A 410 -4.08 -4.01 -1.60
N GLU A 411 -4.35 -3.26 -0.53
CA GLU A 411 -5.40 -3.60 0.44
C GLU A 411 -6.80 -3.58 -0.19
N ALA A 412 -7.13 -2.59 -1.03
CA ALA A 412 -8.40 -2.55 -1.75
C ALA A 412 -8.56 -3.76 -2.68
N MET A 413 -7.49 -4.16 -3.38
CA MET A 413 -7.48 -5.36 -4.22
C MET A 413 -7.76 -6.63 -3.41
N LYS A 414 -7.22 -6.75 -2.19
CA LYS A 414 -7.48 -7.89 -1.27
C LYS A 414 -8.91 -7.90 -0.73
N HIS A 415 -9.47 -6.75 -0.40
CA HIS A 415 -10.84 -6.65 0.14
C HIS A 415 -11.91 -6.91 -0.92
N PHE A 416 -11.63 -6.58 -2.20
CA PHE A 416 -12.60 -6.67 -3.30
C PHE A 416 -12.07 -7.44 -4.51
N PRO A 417 -11.65 -8.71 -4.36
CA PRO A 417 -10.98 -9.48 -5.41
C PRO A 417 -11.84 -9.66 -6.68
N ASN A 418 -13.17 -9.73 -6.51
CA ASN A 418 -14.12 -10.01 -7.59
C ASN A 418 -14.68 -8.72 -8.26
N HIS A 419 -14.27 -7.53 -7.81
CA HIS A 419 -14.82 -6.27 -8.32
C HIS A 419 -13.96 -5.70 -9.47
N GLN A 420 -14.28 -6.10 -10.71
CA GLN A 420 -13.47 -5.83 -11.91
C GLN A 420 -13.05 -4.37 -12.09
N GLN A 421 -13.97 -3.40 -11.96
CA GLN A 421 -13.62 -1.99 -12.17
C GLN A 421 -12.66 -1.45 -11.11
N LEU A 422 -12.75 -1.96 -9.87
CA LEU A 422 -11.83 -1.56 -8.80
C LEU A 422 -10.45 -2.17 -9.04
N GLN A 423 -10.41 -3.46 -9.40
CA GLN A 423 -9.16 -4.13 -9.80
C GLN A 423 -8.49 -3.39 -10.97
N LYS A 424 -9.27 -2.96 -11.96
CA LYS A 424 -8.78 -2.19 -13.13
C LYS A 424 -8.14 -0.88 -12.70
N ASN A 425 -8.80 -0.09 -11.86
CA ASN A 425 -8.25 1.17 -11.35
C ASN A 425 -6.94 0.96 -10.57
N CYS A 426 -6.89 -0.11 -9.76
CA CYS A 426 -5.70 -0.45 -8.98
C CYS A 426 -4.54 -0.86 -9.89
N LEU A 427 -4.76 -1.77 -10.84
CA LEU A 427 -3.72 -2.20 -11.79
C LEU A 427 -3.24 -1.04 -12.67
N LEU A 428 -4.13 -0.17 -13.13
CA LEU A 428 -3.77 1.04 -13.88
C LEU A 428 -2.84 1.96 -13.09
N SER A 429 -3.13 2.15 -11.80
CA SER A 429 -2.31 2.99 -10.91
C SER A 429 -0.96 2.33 -10.63
N LEU A 430 -0.97 1.03 -10.30
CA LEU A 430 0.23 0.24 -10.02
C LEU A 430 1.16 0.10 -11.22
N CYS A 431 0.65 0.16 -12.45
CA CYS A 431 1.43 0.09 -13.68
C CYS A 431 2.28 1.35 -13.94
N SER A 432 2.28 2.33 -13.02
CA SER A 432 3.15 3.50 -13.09
C SER A 432 4.63 3.12 -12.89
N ASP A 433 5.49 3.49 -13.84
CA ASP A 433 6.93 3.24 -13.76
C ASP A 433 7.53 3.86 -12.49
N ARG A 434 7.14 5.09 -12.14
CA ARG A 434 7.58 5.74 -10.91
C ARG A 434 7.26 4.90 -9.67
N ILE A 435 6.07 4.30 -9.62
CA ILE A 435 5.65 3.44 -8.50
C ILE A 435 6.49 2.16 -8.48
N LEU A 436 6.53 1.41 -9.58
CA LEU A 436 7.22 0.12 -9.62
C LEU A 436 8.74 0.24 -9.46
N GLN A 437 9.33 1.34 -9.93
CA GLN A 437 10.77 1.55 -9.92
C GLN A 437 11.26 2.12 -8.60
N ASP A 438 10.67 3.23 -8.14
CA ASP A 438 11.27 4.12 -7.15
C ASP A 438 10.59 4.08 -5.78
N VAL A 439 9.32 3.67 -5.72
CA VAL A 439 8.55 3.68 -4.47
C VAL A 439 8.90 2.45 -3.63
N PRO A 440 9.17 2.60 -2.31
CA PRO A 440 9.35 1.47 -1.42
C PRO A 440 8.00 0.88 -1.01
N PHE A 441 7.77 -0.39 -1.33
CA PHE A 441 6.63 -1.18 -0.88
C PHE A 441 6.99 -2.67 -0.88
N ASN A 442 6.12 -3.52 -0.31
CA ASN A 442 6.32 -4.97 -0.37
C ASN A 442 6.08 -5.50 -1.80
N ARG A 443 7.15 -5.53 -2.60
CA ARG A 443 7.13 -6.00 -3.99
C ARG A 443 6.72 -7.46 -4.11
N PHE A 444 7.07 -8.29 -3.13
CA PHE A 444 6.72 -9.71 -3.12
C PHE A 444 5.21 -9.91 -2.95
N ASP A 445 4.61 -9.27 -1.95
CA ASP A 445 3.15 -9.33 -1.74
C ASP A 445 2.39 -8.77 -2.94
N ALA A 446 2.88 -7.68 -3.53
CA ALA A 446 2.29 -7.09 -4.73
C ALA A 446 2.35 -8.04 -5.93
N ALA A 447 3.51 -8.65 -6.19
CA ALA A 447 3.68 -9.63 -7.27
C ALA A 447 2.75 -10.83 -7.07
N LYS A 448 2.70 -11.39 -5.86
CA LYS A 448 1.81 -12.50 -5.50
C LYS A 448 0.35 -12.14 -5.76
N LEU A 449 -0.10 -10.96 -5.32
CA LEU A 449 -1.48 -10.53 -5.49
C LEU A 449 -1.86 -10.32 -6.96
N VAL A 450 -0.99 -9.69 -7.75
CA VAL A 450 -1.22 -9.45 -9.18
C VAL A 450 -1.20 -10.76 -9.98
N MET A 451 -0.33 -11.71 -9.63
CA MET A 451 -0.32 -13.04 -10.23
C MET A 451 -1.60 -13.83 -9.91
N GLN A 452 -2.05 -13.80 -8.65
CA GLN A 452 -3.32 -14.43 -8.25
C GLN A 452 -4.50 -13.80 -9.03
N TRP A 453 -4.50 -12.48 -9.19
CA TRP A 453 -5.51 -11.80 -10.01
C TRP A 453 -5.49 -12.29 -11.47
N LEU A 454 -4.30 -12.38 -12.09
CA LEU A 454 -4.11 -12.83 -13.48
C LEU A 454 -4.64 -14.25 -13.73
N CYS A 455 -4.56 -15.13 -12.73
CA CYS A 455 -5.00 -16.52 -12.86
C CYS A 455 -6.52 -16.69 -12.73
N ASN A 456 -7.20 -15.70 -12.14
CA ASN A 456 -8.63 -15.76 -11.87
C ASN A 456 -9.48 -14.97 -12.88
N HIS A 457 -8.86 -14.29 -13.86
CA HIS A 457 -9.55 -13.35 -14.76
C HIS A 457 -9.06 -13.45 -16.20
N GLU A 458 -9.96 -13.22 -17.17
CA GLU A 458 -9.70 -13.35 -18.61
C GLU A 458 -9.73 -12.02 -19.39
N ASP A 459 -9.82 -10.87 -18.71
CA ASP A 459 -9.84 -9.55 -19.38
C ASP A 459 -8.48 -9.21 -20.03
N GLN A 460 -8.45 -9.09 -21.37
CA GLN A 460 -7.23 -8.87 -22.14
C GLN A 460 -6.51 -7.53 -21.82
N ASN A 461 -7.25 -6.47 -21.54
CA ASN A 461 -6.66 -5.17 -21.24
C ASN A 461 -6.01 -5.18 -19.86
N MET A 462 -6.68 -5.79 -18.89
CA MET A 462 -6.14 -5.95 -17.54
C MET A 462 -5.02 -6.98 -17.47
N GLN A 463 -5.10 -8.03 -18.29
CA GLN A 463 -4.02 -9.00 -18.49
C GLN A 463 -2.72 -8.30 -18.91
N ARG A 464 -2.77 -7.36 -19.87
CA ARG A 464 -1.61 -6.56 -20.28
C ARG A 464 -0.98 -5.81 -19.10
N MET A 465 -1.79 -5.18 -18.26
CA MET A 465 -1.29 -4.44 -17.09
C MET A 465 -0.68 -5.38 -16.05
N ALA A 466 -1.35 -6.50 -15.77
CA ALA A 466 -0.87 -7.48 -14.82
C ALA A 466 0.48 -8.06 -15.23
N VAL A 467 0.65 -8.48 -16.50
CA VAL A 467 1.94 -9.00 -16.97
C VAL A 467 3.04 -7.94 -16.98
N ALA A 468 2.72 -6.68 -17.26
CA ALA A 468 3.68 -5.58 -17.18
C ALA A 468 4.19 -5.39 -15.74
N ILE A 469 3.26 -5.31 -14.77
CA ILE A 469 3.61 -5.21 -13.34
C ILE A 469 4.46 -6.41 -12.90
N ILE A 470 4.03 -7.63 -13.23
CA ILE A 470 4.75 -8.86 -12.90
C ILE A 470 6.16 -8.85 -13.49
N SER A 471 6.31 -8.44 -14.75
CA SER A 471 7.62 -8.43 -15.43
C SER A 471 8.63 -7.51 -14.74
N ILE A 472 8.18 -6.34 -14.27
CA ILE A 472 9.03 -5.38 -13.57
C ILE A 472 9.32 -5.84 -12.14
N LEU A 473 8.29 -6.31 -11.42
CA LEU A 473 8.46 -6.77 -10.05
C LEU A 473 9.36 -8.00 -9.98
N ALA A 474 9.17 -8.99 -10.85
CA ALA A 474 9.96 -10.23 -10.88
C ALA A 474 11.47 -9.95 -11.03
N ALA A 475 11.85 -8.93 -11.81
CA ALA A 475 13.25 -8.51 -11.98
C ALA A 475 13.86 -7.83 -10.74
N LYS A 476 13.03 -7.37 -9.79
CA LYS A 476 13.44 -6.67 -8.56
C LYS A 476 13.34 -7.52 -7.29
N LEU A 477 12.85 -8.75 -7.39
CA LEU A 477 12.76 -9.66 -6.26
C LEU A 477 14.10 -10.36 -6.02
N SER A 478 14.35 -10.72 -4.77
CA SER A 478 15.45 -11.62 -4.44
C SER A 478 15.24 -13.01 -5.07
N THR A 479 16.31 -13.78 -5.25
CA THR A 479 16.26 -15.16 -5.74
C THR A 479 15.33 -16.04 -4.89
N GLU A 480 15.36 -15.92 -3.57
CA GLU A 480 14.45 -16.65 -2.67
C GLU A 480 12.97 -16.30 -2.92
N GLN A 481 12.65 -15.00 -3.05
CA GLN A 481 11.29 -14.54 -3.33
C GLN A 481 10.81 -14.96 -4.72
N THR A 482 11.68 -14.90 -5.73
CA THR A 482 11.36 -15.37 -7.09
C THR A 482 11.07 -16.87 -7.09
N ALA A 483 11.87 -17.68 -6.39
CA ALA A 483 11.63 -19.10 -6.25
C ALA A 483 10.29 -19.40 -5.56
N GLN A 484 9.97 -18.68 -4.47
CA GLN A 484 8.67 -18.79 -3.78
C GLN A 484 7.47 -18.41 -4.65
N LEU A 485 7.61 -17.46 -5.59
CA LEU A 485 6.54 -17.16 -6.56
C LEU A 485 6.43 -18.27 -7.62
N GLY A 486 7.57 -18.80 -8.06
CA GLY A 486 7.66 -19.82 -9.10
C GLY A 486 7.15 -21.21 -8.70
N THR A 487 7.06 -21.50 -7.40
CA THR A 487 6.47 -22.76 -6.88
C THR A 487 4.98 -22.90 -7.18
N GLU A 488 4.28 -21.80 -7.46
CA GLU A 488 2.85 -21.81 -7.77
C GLU A 488 2.62 -22.21 -9.24
N LEU A 489 2.52 -23.53 -9.50
CA LEU A 489 2.41 -24.15 -10.84
C LEU A 489 1.42 -23.46 -11.79
N PHE A 490 0.30 -22.97 -11.24
CA PHE A 490 -0.78 -22.36 -12.02
C PHE A 490 -0.35 -21.03 -12.68
N ILE A 491 0.61 -20.30 -12.10
CA ILE A 491 1.09 -19.01 -12.62
C ILE A 491 1.90 -19.21 -13.90
N VAL A 492 2.85 -20.15 -13.88
CA VAL A 492 3.68 -20.49 -15.05
C VAL A 492 2.79 -20.97 -16.19
N ARG A 493 1.82 -21.84 -15.89
CA ARG A 493 0.84 -22.33 -16.85
C ARG A 493 0.03 -21.19 -17.49
N GLN A 494 -0.44 -20.24 -16.68
CA GLN A 494 -1.20 -19.10 -17.19
C GLN A 494 -0.36 -18.23 -18.12
N LEU A 495 0.88 -17.89 -17.74
CA LEU A 495 1.78 -17.10 -18.60
C LEU A 495 2.09 -17.83 -19.92
N LEU A 496 2.33 -19.14 -19.89
CA LEU A 496 2.52 -19.95 -21.10
C LEU A 496 1.27 -19.97 -21.99
N GLN A 497 0.07 -19.97 -21.41
CA GLN A 497 -1.18 -19.85 -22.18
C GLN A 497 -1.26 -18.51 -22.93
N ILE A 498 -0.81 -17.40 -22.32
CA ILE A 498 -0.74 -16.09 -23.00
C ILE A 498 0.23 -16.15 -24.18
N VAL A 499 1.44 -16.71 -23.97
CA VAL A 499 2.43 -16.89 -25.04
C VAL A 499 1.85 -17.73 -26.18
N ARG A 500 1.18 -18.84 -25.85
CA ARG A 500 0.54 -19.74 -26.82
C ARG A 500 -0.55 -19.02 -27.62
N GLN A 501 -1.41 -18.25 -26.97
CA GLN A 501 -2.45 -17.47 -27.64
C GLN A 501 -1.85 -16.44 -28.60
N LYS A 502 -0.86 -15.65 -28.15
CA LYS A 502 -0.24 -14.60 -28.97
C LYS A 502 0.57 -15.16 -30.14
N THR A 503 1.24 -16.28 -29.93
CA THR A 503 1.98 -17.00 -30.98
C THR A 503 1.03 -17.55 -32.04
N ASN A 504 -0.10 -18.17 -31.63
CA ASN A 504 -1.10 -18.67 -32.59
C ASN A 504 -1.77 -17.56 -33.39
N GLN A 505 -1.82 -16.33 -32.86
CA GLN A 505 -2.33 -15.15 -33.56
C GLN A 505 -1.26 -14.48 -34.45
N SER A 506 0.01 -14.91 -34.36
CA SER A 506 1.16 -14.27 -35.01
C SER A 506 1.28 -12.76 -34.70
N VAL A 507 0.90 -12.35 -33.47
CA VAL A 507 0.93 -10.95 -33.03
C VAL A 507 2.11 -10.72 -32.08
N VAL A 508 2.99 -9.79 -32.45
CA VAL A 508 4.02 -9.25 -31.56
C VAL A 508 3.51 -7.96 -30.93
N ASP A 509 3.07 -8.03 -29.68
CA ASP A 509 2.64 -6.87 -28.90
C ASP A 509 3.41 -6.75 -27.58
N THR A 510 3.14 -5.68 -26.85
CA THR A 510 3.75 -5.46 -25.52
C THR A 510 3.37 -6.55 -24.53
N THR A 511 2.18 -7.14 -24.65
CA THR A 511 1.73 -8.22 -23.75
C THR A 511 2.61 -9.45 -23.91
N LEU A 512 2.91 -9.87 -25.15
CA LEU A 512 3.84 -10.96 -25.42
C LEU A 512 5.23 -10.64 -24.88
N LYS A 513 5.76 -9.44 -25.15
CA LYS A 513 7.09 -9.01 -24.66
C LYS A 513 7.18 -9.03 -23.13
N PHE A 514 6.17 -8.52 -22.42
CA PHE A 514 6.14 -8.54 -20.95
C PHE A 514 5.96 -9.95 -20.40
N THR A 515 5.12 -10.78 -21.02
CA THR A 515 4.93 -12.17 -20.60
C THR A 515 6.22 -12.98 -20.71
N LEU A 516 6.95 -12.84 -21.83
CA LEU A 516 8.25 -13.49 -22.00
C LEU A 516 9.27 -12.97 -20.99
N SER A 517 9.29 -11.66 -20.73
CA SER A 517 10.18 -11.05 -19.72
C SER A 517 9.85 -11.52 -18.30
N ALA A 518 8.58 -11.69 -17.97
CA ALA A 518 8.13 -12.23 -16.70
C ALA A 518 8.59 -13.69 -16.54
N LEU A 519 8.36 -14.54 -17.54
CA LEU A 519 8.80 -15.94 -17.53
C LEU A 519 10.34 -16.05 -17.40
N TRP A 520 11.09 -15.22 -18.13
CA TRP A 520 12.55 -15.20 -18.03
C TRP A 520 13.01 -14.84 -16.61
N ASN A 521 12.46 -13.78 -16.01
CA ASN A 521 12.81 -13.39 -14.63
C ASN A 521 12.35 -14.40 -13.57
N LEU A 522 11.29 -15.19 -13.82
CA LEU A 522 10.77 -16.18 -12.87
C LEU A 522 11.53 -17.51 -12.91
N THR A 523 12.19 -17.81 -14.03
CA THR A 523 13.03 -19.01 -14.22
C THR A 523 14.47 -18.80 -13.77
N ASP A 524 14.91 -17.54 -13.68
CA ASP A 524 16.25 -17.15 -13.22
C ASP A 524 16.56 -17.69 -11.81
N GLU A 525 17.61 -18.50 -11.72
CA GLU A 525 18.05 -19.23 -10.51
C GLU A 525 16.90 -19.94 -9.76
N SER A 526 15.88 -20.45 -10.48
CA SER A 526 14.75 -21.17 -9.90
C SER A 526 14.51 -22.53 -10.59
N PRO A 527 15.19 -23.61 -10.12
CA PRO A 527 15.04 -24.94 -10.69
C PRO A 527 13.59 -25.44 -10.71
N THR A 528 12.81 -25.13 -9.67
CA THR A 528 11.39 -25.52 -9.57
C THR A 528 10.55 -24.84 -10.66
N THR A 529 10.74 -23.53 -10.90
CA THR A 529 10.02 -22.84 -11.99
C THR A 529 10.41 -23.41 -13.35
N CYS A 530 11.71 -23.69 -13.55
CA CYS A 530 12.23 -24.29 -14.78
C CYS A 530 11.58 -25.66 -15.05
N LYS A 531 11.44 -26.48 -14.01
CA LYS A 531 10.76 -27.76 -14.09
C LYS A 531 9.27 -27.60 -14.46
N HIS A 532 8.57 -26.68 -13.80
CA HIS A 532 7.17 -26.37 -14.13
C HIS A 532 7.00 -25.88 -15.57
N PHE A 533 7.95 -25.13 -16.10
CA PHE A 533 7.96 -24.71 -17.50
C PHE A 533 8.02 -25.91 -18.45
N ILE A 534 8.92 -26.88 -18.21
CA ILE A 534 9.02 -28.11 -18.99
C ILE A 534 7.74 -28.95 -18.88
N GLU A 535 7.25 -29.20 -17.65
CA GLU A 535 6.05 -29.99 -17.39
C GLU A 535 4.78 -29.42 -18.08
N ASN A 536 4.78 -28.13 -18.43
CA ASN A 536 3.68 -27.46 -19.14
C ASN A 536 3.94 -27.28 -20.66
N GLN A 537 4.80 -28.10 -21.27
CA GLN A 537 5.15 -28.03 -22.70
C GLN A 537 5.70 -26.66 -23.12
N GLY A 538 6.49 -26.04 -22.22
CA GLY A 538 7.09 -24.73 -22.46
C GLY A 538 8.14 -24.78 -23.58
N LEU A 539 8.91 -25.87 -23.66
CA LEU A 539 10.00 -26.02 -24.63
C LEU A 539 9.47 -26.04 -26.07
N GLU A 540 8.46 -26.86 -26.35
CA GLU A 540 7.82 -26.96 -27.66
C GLU A 540 7.14 -25.66 -28.04
N LEU A 541 6.51 -24.98 -27.08
CA LEU A 541 5.92 -23.67 -27.30
C LEU A 541 6.99 -22.64 -27.67
N PHE A 542 8.13 -22.61 -26.97
CA PHE A 542 9.20 -21.63 -27.22
C PHE A 542 9.92 -21.91 -28.55
N MET A 543 10.06 -23.17 -28.95
CA MET A 543 10.48 -23.54 -30.30
C MET A 543 9.52 -22.98 -31.36
N LYS A 544 8.21 -23.16 -31.18
CA LYS A 544 7.20 -22.58 -32.06
C LYS A 544 7.26 -21.05 -32.11
N VAL A 545 7.57 -20.38 -30.98
CA VAL A 545 7.75 -18.92 -30.94
C VAL A 545 8.93 -18.50 -31.82
N LEU A 546 10.07 -19.19 -31.75
CA LEU A 546 11.24 -18.91 -32.60
C LEU A 546 10.95 -19.13 -34.09
N GLU A 547 10.16 -20.16 -34.42
CA GLU A 547 9.73 -20.45 -35.80
C GLU A 547 8.73 -19.42 -36.33
N THR A 548 7.82 -18.95 -35.47
CA THR A 548 6.78 -17.97 -35.84
C THR A 548 7.35 -16.56 -36.00
N PHE A 549 8.38 -16.22 -35.22
CA PHE A 549 8.98 -14.87 -35.19
C PHE A 549 10.50 -14.89 -35.45
N PRO A 550 10.96 -15.39 -36.62
CA PRO A 550 12.39 -15.61 -36.89
C PRO A 550 13.20 -14.32 -37.09
N ASN A 551 12.53 -13.19 -37.33
CA ASN A 551 13.16 -11.89 -37.57
C ASN A 551 12.99 -10.91 -36.39
N GLU A 552 12.39 -11.36 -35.27
CA GLU A 552 12.09 -10.51 -34.12
C GLU A 552 13.13 -10.74 -33.02
N SER A 553 14.30 -10.10 -33.15
CA SER A 553 15.44 -10.26 -32.22
C SER A 553 15.05 -10.02 -30.76
N SER A 554 14.18 -9.02 -30.51
CA SER A 554 13.69 -8.70 -29.16
C SER A 554 12.87 -9.82 -28.50
N ILE A 555 12.24 -10.69 -29.30
CA ILE A 555 11.50 -11.87 -28.86
C ILE A 555 12.47 -13.05 -28.72
N GLN A 556 13.33 -13.27 -29.71
CA GLN A 556 14.37 -14.31 -29.68
C GLN A 556 15.25 -14.19 -28.44
N GLN A 557 15.71 -12.98 -28.12
CA GLN A 557 16.51 -12.71 -26.93
C GLN A 557 15.82 -13.18 -25.64
N LYS A 558 14.52 -12.93 -25.48
CA LYS A 558 13.78 -13.29 -24.26
C LYS A 558 13.53 -14.79 -24.19
N VAL A 559 13.24 -15.41 -25.33
CA VAL A 559 13.08 -16.87 -25.45
C VAL A 559 14.39 -17.57 -25.11
N LEU A 560 15.50 -17.16 -25.72
CA LEU A 560 16.81 -17.74 -25.48
C LEU A 560 17.33 -17.44 -24.08
N GLY A 561 17.05 -16.25 -23.52
CA GLY A 561 17.38 -15.93 -22.14
C GLY A 561 16.71 -16.88 -21.15
N LEU A 562 15.42 -17.17 -21.33
CA LEU A 562 14.72 -18.18 -20.53
C LEU A 562 15.33 -19.58 -20.74
N LEU A 563 15.54 -20.00 -21.99
CA LEU A 563 16.08 -21.32 -22.30
C LEU A 563 17.51 -21.51 -21.76
N ASN A 564 18.30 -20.44 -21.68
CA ASN A 564 19.60 -20.46 -21.02
C ASN A 564 19.44 -20.77 -19.53
N ASN A 565 18.49 -20.14 -18.84
CA ASN A 565 18.19 -20.45 -17.44
C ASN A 565 17.74 -21.91 -17.26
N ILE A 566 16.99 -22.49 -18.21
CA ILE A 566 16.66 -23.93 -18.19
C ILE A 566 17.92 -24.78 -18.35
N ALA A 567 18.83 -24.40 -19.26
CA ALA A 567 20.08 -25.11 -19.50
C ALA A 567 21.04 -25.02 -18.30
N GLU A 568 20.91 -24.04 -17.41
CA GLU A 568 21.65 -23.98 -16.15
C GLU A 568 21.22 -25.09 -15.16
N VAL A 569 19.98 -25.60 -15.25
CA VAL A 569 19.42 -26.62 -14.37
C VAL A 569 19.81 -28.01 -14.85
N THR A 570 20.79 -28.61 -14.18
CA THR A 570 21.42 -29.88 -14.61
C THR A 570 20.45 -31.05 -14.75
N GLU A 571 19.39 -31.08 -13.95
CA GLU A 571 18.37 -32.12 -13.92
C GLU A 571 17.44 -32.08 -15.14
N LEU A 572 17.40 -30.95 -15.87
CA LEU A 572 16.55 -30.76 -17.05
C LEU A 572 17.30 -30.95 -18.37
N HIS A 573 18.60 -31.26 -18.32
CA HIS A 573 19.43 -31.40 -19.53
C HIS A 573 18.89 -32.46 -20.49
N SER A 574 18.43 -33.60 -20.00
CA SER A 574 17.87 -34.67 -20.84
C SER A 574 16.69 -34.20 -21.69
N GLU A 575 15.90 -33.27 -21.18
CA GLU A 575 14.74 -32.69 -21.88
C GLU A 575 15.16 -31.76 -23.03
N LEU A 576 16.39 -31.23 -22.99
CA LEU A 576 16.96 -30.37 -24.03
C LEU A 576 17.75 -31.16 -25.10
N MET A 577 18.01 -32.45 -24.88
CA MET A 577 18.84 -33.28 -25.76
C MET A 577 18.05 -33.91 -26.92
N TRP A 578 17.53 -33.07 -27.81
CA TRP A 578 16.87 -33.50 -29.05
C TRP A 578 17.32 -32.66 -30.24
N LYS A 579 17.42 -33.32 -31.40
CA LYS A 579 18.17 -32.82 -32.55
C LYS A 579 17.62 -31.50 -33.09
N GLU A 580 16.30 -31.38 -33.21
CA GLU A 580 15.62 -30.22 -33.78
C GLU A 580 15.88 -28.95 -32.97
N PHE A 581 15.89 -29.06 -31.64
CA PHE A 581 16.22 -27.96 -30.75
C PHE A 581 17.68 -27.54 -30.92
N ILE A 582 18.61 -28.49 -30.88
CA ILE A 582 20.04 -28.20 -31.04
C ILE A 582 20.34 -27.58 -32.41
N ASP A 583 19.74 -28.09 -33.48
CA ASP A 583 19.90 -27.55 -34.83
C ASP A 583 19.34 -26.11 -34.91
N GLN A 584 18.26 -25.80 -34.19
CA GLN A 584 17.71 -24.44 -34.14
C GLN A 584 18.58 -23.48 -33.32
N ILE A 585 19.09 -23.89 -32.16
CA ILE A 585 20.00 -23.07 -31.34
C ILE A 585 21.32 -22.82 -32.08
N SER A 586 21.86 -23.84 -32.78
CA SER A 586 23.06 -23.72 -33.61
C SER A 586 22.90 -22.66 -34.72
N LYS A 587 21.72 -22.56 -35.36
CA LYS A 587 21.45 -21.47 -36.33
C LYS A 587 21.49 -20.09 -35.69
N LEU A 588 20.92 -19.94 -34.49
CA LEU A 588 20.83 -18.67 -33.78
C LEU A 588 22.17 -18.20 -33.20
N LEU A 589 23.16 -19.09 -33.10
CA LEU A 589 24.53 -18.77 -32.69
C LEU A 589 25.19 -17.73 -33.60
N TYR A 590 24.82 -17.69 -34.89
CA TYR A 590 25.35 -16.74 -35.90
C TYR A 590 24.34 -15.65 -36.26
N SER A 591 23.51 -15.23 -35.31
CA SER A 591 22.64 -14.07 -35.47
C SER A 591 23.42 -12.78 -35.73
N VAL A 592 22.80 -11.83 -36.42
CA VAL A 592 23.33 -10.47 -36.61
C VAL A 592 23.36 -9.71 -35.26
N GLU A 593 22.37 -9.99 -34.40
CA GLU A 593 22.25 -9.39 -33.08
C GLU A 593 23.03 -10.22 -32.06
N VAL A 594 24.06 -9.62 -31.46
CA VAL A 594 24.99 -10.29 -30.54
C VAL A 594 24.26 -10.82 -29.31
N GLU A 595 23.20 -10.17 -28.83
CA GLU A 595 22.40 -10.64 -27.70
C GLU A 595 21.75 -12.00 -27.96
N VAL A 596 21.33 -12.25 -29.21
CA VAL A 596 20.72 -13.54 -29.61
C VAL A 596 21.81 -14.62 -29.64
N SER A 597 22.93 -14.33 -30.29
CA SER A 597 24.10 -15.22 -30.34
C SER A 597 24.63 -15.54 -28.94
N TYR A 598 24.63 -14.56 -28.04
CA TYR A 598 25.11 -14.68 -26.68
C TYR A 598 24.33 -15.73 -25.88
N PHE A 599 22.99 -15.68 -25.91
CA PHE A 599 22.17 -16.67 -25.21
C PHE A 599 22.17 -18.03 -25.89
N ALA A 600 22.22 -18.08 -27.24
CA ALA A 600 22.37 -19.35 -27.95
C ALA A 600 23.68 -20.07 -27.58
N ALA A 601 24.78 -19.31 -27.49
CA ALA A 601 26.07 -19.80 -27.03
C ALA A 601 26.01 -20.30 -25.58
N GLY A 602 25.30 -19.60 -24.69
CA GLY A 602 25.12 -20.01 -23.30
C GLY A 602 24.41 -21.35 -23.15
N ILE A 603 23.31 -21.55 -23.88
CA ILE A 603 22.60 -22.83 -23.95
C ILE A 603 23.55 -23.95 -24.39
N ILE A 604 24.30 -23.73 -25.48
CA ILE A 604 25.27 -24.73 -25.98
C ILE A 604 26.38 -24.98 -24.94
N ALA A 605 26.93 -23.93 -24.33
CA ALA A 605 28.00 -24.03 -23.34
C ALA A 605 27.56 -24.87 -22.13
N HIS A 606 26.35 -24.64 -21.61
CA HIS A 606 25.80 -25.44 -20.51
C HIS A 606 25.60 -26.91 -20.91
N LEU A 607 25.04 -27.19 -22.08
CA LEU A 607 24.78 -28.57 -22.53
C LEU A 607 26.08 -29.36 -22.78
N VAL A 608 27.10 -28.75 -23.37
CA VAL A 608 28.37 -29.44 -23.68
C VAL A 608 29.35 -29.51 -22.50
N SER A 609 29.14 -28.71 -21.45
CA SER A 609 29.99 -28.63 -20.24
C SER A 609 30.07 -29.95 -19.45
N ARG A 610 29.06 -30.81 -19.57
CA ARG A 610 28.91 -32.05 -18.80
C ARG A 610 29.75 -33.22 -19.31
N GLY A 611 30.50 -33.01 -20.40
CA GLY A 611 31.34 -34.03 -21.02
C GLY A 611 30.55 -34.99 -21.92
N ASP A 612 31.27 -35.96 -22.49
CA ASP A 612 30.71 -36.89 -23.48
C ASP A 612 29.71 -37.88 -22.85
N GLU A 613 29.86 -38.21 -21.56
CA GLU A 613 29.05 -39.24 -20.89
C GLU A 613 27.56 -38.88 -20.80
N LEU A 614 27.24 -37.59 -20.68
CA LEU A 614 25.86 -37.08 -20.56
C LEU A 614 25.31 -36.57 -21.90
N TRP A 615 26.10 -36.62 -22.97
CA TRP A 615 25.66 -36.24 -24.31
C TRP A 615 25.01 -37.43 -25.02
N THR A 616 23.71 -37.34 -25.30
CA THR A 616 22.93 -38.45 -25.87
C THR A 616 22.74 -38.38 -27.39
N LEU A 617 23.12 -37.27 -28.03
CA LEU A 617 23.04 -37.09 -29.48
C LEU A 617 24.32 -37.58 -30.17
N GLY A 618 24.35 -37.53 -31.51
CA GLY A 618 25.53 -37.96 -32.28
C GLY A 618 26.82 -37.25 -31.86
N HIS A 619 27.92 -38.00 -31.76
CA HIS A 619 29.24 -37.47 -31.38
C HIS A 619 29.71 -36.35 -32.32
N ASP A 620 29.51 -36.51 -33.64
CA ASP A 620 29.90 -35.51 -34.64
C ASP A 620 29.16 -34.18 -34.44
N LEU A 621 27.90 -34.23 -33.98
CA LEU A 621 27.14 -33.01 -33.67
C LEU A 621 27.78 -32.27 -32.49
N ARG A 622 28.22 -32.99 -31.46
CA ARG A 622 28.90 -32.40 -30.30
C ARG A 622 30.19 -31.70 -30.69
N VAL A 623 31.03 -32.36 -31.49
CA VAL A 623 32.30 -31.81 -31.96
C VAL A 623 32.06 -30.54 -32.78
N ASN A 624 31.12 -30.59 -33.73
CA ASN A 624 30.76 -29.43 -34.53
C ASN A 624 30.25 -28.26 -33.68
N LEU A 625 29.47 -28.52 -32.63
CA LEU A 625 28.98 -27.47 -31.73
C LEU A 625 30.10 -26.82 -30.91
N LEU A 626 31.08 -27.60 -30.45
CA LEU A 626 32.23 -27.05 -29.72
C LEU A 626 33.04 -26.10 -30.61
N ASP A 627 33.31 -26.49 -31.86
CA ASP A 627 34.01 -25.66 -32.83
C ASP A 627 33.21 -24.39 -33.18
N GLN A 628 31.91 -24.55 -33.41
CA GLN A 628 31.01 -23.42 -33.70
C GLN A 628 30.94 -22.45 -32.52
N LEU A 629 30.82 -22.95 -31.28
CA LEU A 629 30.74 -22.13 -30.07
C LEU A 629 31.98 -21.24 -29.94
N GLN A 630 33.17 -21.83 -30.05
CA GLN A 630 34.42 -21.08 -29.96
C GLN A 630 34.57 -20.07 -31.09
N SER A 631 34.27 -20.45 -32.34
CA SER A 631 34.34 -19.57 -33.50
C SER A 631 33.41 -18.37 -33.35
N ALA A 632 32.17 -18.60 -32.93
CA ALA A 632 31.17 -17.56 -32.75
C ALA A 632 31.58 -16.53 -31.69
N ILE A 633 31.96 -16.97 -30.48
CA ILE A 633 32.33 -16.08 -29.37
C ILE A 633 33.49 -15.15 -29.75
N LEU A 634 34.50 -15.69 -30.45
CA LEU A 634 35.67 -14.92 -30.88
C LEU A 634 35.37 -13.91 -32.00
N SER A 635 34.24 -14.06 -32.68
CA SER A 635 33.81 -13.16 -33.76
C SER A 635 33.00 -11.95 -33.26
N TRP A 636 32.51 -11.97 -32.01
CA TRP A 636 31.61 -10.94 -31.52
C TRP A 636 32.30 -9.59 -31.32
N PRO A 637 31.66 -8.49 -31.74
CA PRO A 637 32.13 -7.15 -31.38
C PRO A 637 31.98 -6.93 -29.87
N THR A 638 32.74 -5.98 -29.32
CA THR A 638 32.51 -5.52 -27.95
C THR A 638 31.22 -4.69 -27.91
N PRO A 639 30.17 -5.08 -27.17
CA PRO A 639 28.93 -4.33 -27.14
C PRO A 639 29.13 -2.94 -26.52
N GLU A 640 28.35 -1.94 -26.91
CA GLU A 640 28.48 -0.58 -26.39
C GLU A 640 27.89 -0.43 -24.98
N CYS A 641 26.72 -1.04 -24.75
CA CYS A 641 25.96 -0.97 -23.49
C CYS A 641 25.90 -2.32 -22.76
N GLU A 642 25.47 -2.30 -21.49
CA GLU A 642 25.14 -3.51 -20.73
C GLU A 642 23.95 -4.23 -21.40
N MET A 643 24.17 -5.46 -21.86
CA MET A 643 23.16 -6.23 -22.63
C MET A 643 22.23 -7.07 -21.73
N VAL A 644 22.73 -7.45 -20.55
CA VAL A 644 22.10 -8.40 -19.64
C VAL A 644 22.51 -8.07 -18.22
N ALA A 645 21.59 -8.28 -17.28
CA ALA A 645 21.84 -8.08 -15.87
C ALA A 645 21.82 -9.40 -15.10
N TYR A 646 22.87 -9.65 -14.32
CA TYR A 646 22.99 -10.86 -13.50
C TYR A 646 22.57 -10.62 -12.04
N ARG A 647 21.92 -11.62 -11.45
CA ARG A 647 21.65 -11.70 -10.01
C ARG A 647 22.85 -12.23 -9.24
N SER A 648 23.54 -13.22 -9.80
CA SER A 648 24.79 -13.77 -9.29
C SER A 648 25.69 -14.27 -10.44
N PHE A 649 26.96 -14.54 -10.15
CA PHE A 649 27.88 -15.24 -11.04
C PHE A 649 27.92 -16.77 -10.80
N ASN A 650 27.14 -17.29 -9.85
CA ASN A 650 27.12 -18.71 -9.50
C ASN A 650 26.93 -19.64 -10.71
N PRO A 651 26.03 -19.36 -11.69
CA PRO A 651 25.84 -20.22 -12.86
C PRO A 651 27.09 -20.37 -13.73
N PHE A 652 28.00 -19.39 -13.71
CA PHE A 652 29.22 -19.40 -14.53
C PHE A 652 30.36 -20.19 -13.90
N PHE A 653 30.38 -20.33 -12.57
CA PHE A 653 31.51 -20.93 -11.86
C PHE A 653 31.78 -22.40 -12.22
N PRO A 654 30.78 -23.27 -12.44
CA PRO A 654 31.02 -24.62 -12.96
C PRO A 654 31.67 -24.61 -14.34
N LEU A 655 31.28 -23.67 -15.21
CA LEU A 655 31.80 -23.56 -16.58
C LEU A 655 33.28 -23.15 -16.61
N LEU A 656 33.72 -22.33 -15.65
CA LEU A 656 35.12 -21.97 -15.48
C LEU A 656 36.03 -23.17 -15.21
N ALA A 657 35.51 -24.28 -14.70
CA ALA A 657 36.29 -25.50 -14.43
C ALA A 657 36.45 -26.42 -15.66
N CYS A 658 35.83 -26.09 -16.79
CA CYS A 658 35.80 -26.92 -18.00
C CYS A 658 37.06 -26.77 -18.88
N PHE A 659 38.24 -27.13 -18.36
CA PHE A 659 39.53 -26.99 -19.09
C PHE A 659 39.63 -27.81 -20.39
N ASN A 660 38.81 -28.86 -20.54
CA ASN A 660 38.82 -29.70 -21.73
C ASN A 660 37.94 -29.14 -22.87
N THR A 661 37.14 -28.09 -22.60
CA THR A 661 36.22 -27.48 -23.57
C THR A 661 36.37 -25.95 -23.58
N PRO A 662 37.42 -25.40 -24.23
CA PRO A 662 37.72 -23.97 -24.23
C PRO A 662 36.55 -23.05 -24.58
N GLY A 663 35.69 -23.44 -25.53
CA GLY A 663 34.49 -22.69 -25.89
C GLY A 663 33.53 -22.42 -24.71
N VAL A 664 33.43 -23.37 -23.77
CA VAL A 664 32.61 -23.24 -22.56
C VAL A 664 33.21 -22.20 -21.61
N GLN A 665 34.53 -22.28 -21.36
CA GLN A 665 35.23 -21.30 -20.55
C GLN A 665 35.18 -19.91 -21.18
N LEU A 666 35.34 -19.83 -22.51
CA LEU A 666 35.29 -18.58 -23.28
C LEU A 666 33.97 -17.84 -23.08
N TRP A 667 32.83 -18.55 -23.15
CA TRP A 667 31.53 -17.92 -22.94
C TRP A 667 31.43 -17.32 -21.53
N ALA A 668 31.83 -18.08 -20.50
CA ALA A 668 31.77 -17.63 -19.12
C ALA A 668 32.67 -16.42 -18.84
N VAL A 669 33.92 -16.44 -19.28
CA VAL A 669 34.83 -15.29 -19.08
C VAL A 669 34.43 -14.09 -19.93
N TRP A 670 33.87 -14.29 -21.13
CA TRP A 670 33.35 -13.20 -21.97
C TRP A 670 32.17 -12.51 -21.27
N ALA A 671 31.22 -13.28 -20.72
CA ALA A 671 30.09 -12.76 -19.95
C ALA A 671 30.53 -11.92 -18.76
N MET A 672 31.46 -12.44 -17.96
CA MET A 672 32.02 -11.74 -16.80
C MET A 672 32.73 -10.45 -17.22
N GLN A 673 33.55 -10.49 -18.26
CA GLN A 673 34.25 -9.31 -18.78
C GLN A 673 33.26 -8.24 -19.23
N HIS A 674 32.22 -8.63 -19.97
CA HIS A 674 31.21 -7.71 -20.48
C HIS A 674 30.58 -6.91 -19.35
N VAL A 675 29.93 -7.57 -18.38
CA VAL A 675 29.21 -6.86 -17.32
C VAL A 675 30.14 -6.11 -16.35
N CYS A 676 31.34 -6.64 -16.05
CA CYS A 676 32.32 -5.94 -15.23
C CYS A 676 32.87 -4.69 -15.90
N SER A 677 32.98 -4.68 -17.24
CA SER A 677 33.44 -3.49 -17.98
C SER A 677 32.36 -2.41 -18.09
N LYS A 678 31.08 -2.80 -18.19
CA LYS A 678 29.95 -1.86 -18.39
C LYS A 678 29.41 -1.28 -17.10
N ASN A 679 29.38 -2.07 -16.03
CA ASN A 679 28.87 -1.65 -14.74
C ASN A 679 29.77 -2.19 -13.60
N PRO A 680 31.00 -1.67 -13.49
CA PRO A 680 32.01 -2.19 -12.58
C PRO A 680 31.57 -2.11 -11.12
N VAL A 681 30.87 -1.04 -10.72
CA VAL A 681 30.42 -0.87 -9.33
C VAL A 681 29.53 -2.00 -8.86
N ARG A 682 28.62 -2.49 -9.71
CA ARG A 682 27.76 -3.61 -9.35
C ARG A 682 28.51 -4.93 -9.47
N TYR A 683 29.06 -5.21 -10.65
CA TYR A 683 29.50 -6.57 -10.98
C TYR A 683 30.91 -6.90 -10.49
N CYS A 684 31.82 -5.94 -10.36
CA CYS A 684 33.12 -6.22 -9.75
C CYS A 684 32.96 -6.56 -8.27
N ASN A 685 32.11 -5.80 -7.55
CA ASN A 685 31.81 -6.10 -6.15
C ASN A 685 31.17 -7.49 -6.00
N MET A 686 30.14 -7.80 -6.79
CA MET A 686 29.49 -9.11 -6.81
C MET A 686 30.49 -10.25 -7.10
N LEU A 687 31.34 -10.10 -8.12
CA LEU A 687 32.32 -11.12 -8.49
C LEU A 687 33.36 -11.36 -7.38
N ILE A 688 33.75 -10.32 -6.65
CA ILE A 688 34.68 -10.44 -5.52
C ILE A 688 33.98 -11.13 -4.34
N GLU A 689 32.78 -10.68 -3.97
CA GLU A 689 31.99 -11.22 -2.85
C GLU A 689 31.67 -12.71 -3.02
N GLU A 690 31.42 -13.14 -4.26
CA GLU A 690 31.11 -14.54 -4.59
C GLU A 690 32.37 -15.41 -4.82
N GLY A 691 33.56 -14.88 -4.57
CA GLY A 691 34.82 -15.64 -4.64
C GLY A 691 35.35 -15.87 -6.06
N GLY A 692 34.91 -15.07 -7.03
CA GLY A 692 35.34 -15.13 -8.43
C GLY A 692 36.84 -14.90 -8.63
N LEU A 693 37.48 -14.06 -7.80
CA LEU A 693 38.93 -13.79 -7.86
C LEU A 693 39.77 -15.08 -7.82
N MET A 694 39.46 -15.98 -6.89
CA MET A 694 40.21 -17.22 -6.71
C MET A 694 40.08 -18.13 -7.94
N LYS A 695 38.88 -18.17 -8.56
CA LYS A 695 38.60 -18.96 -9.76
C LYS A 695 39.31 -18.38 -10.99
N LEU A 696 39.34 -17.06 -11.14
CA LEU A 696 40.04 -16.39 -12.24
C LEU A 696 41.57 -16.54 -12.14
N HIS A 697 42.14 -16.44 -10.93
CA HIS A 697 43.57 -16.74 -10.74
C HIS A 697 43.91 -18.18 -11.09
N LEU A 698 43.06 -19.13 -10.71
CA LEU A 698 43.24 -20.53 -11.06
C LEU A 698 43.29 -20.74 -12.58
N ILE A 699 42.45 -20.05 -13.37
CA ILE A 699 42.51 -20.10 -14.83
C ILE A 699 43.80 -19.47 -15.38
N ARG A 700 44.17 -18.28 -14.88
CA ARG A 700 45.37 -17.55 -15.33
C ARG A 700 46.63 -18.40 -15.16
N ASP A 701 46.72 -19.10 -14.03
CA ASP A 701 47.92 -19.83 -13.62
C ASP A 701 47.90 -21.30 -14.11
N HIS A 702 46.82 -21.76 -14.76
CA HIS A 702 46.69 -23.14 -15.27
C HIS A 702 47.48 -23.36 -16.57
N SER A 703 48.35 -24.37 -16.59
CA SER A 703 49.24 -24.65 -17.73
C SER A 703 48.50 -24.97 -19.03
N PHE A 704 47.33 -25.62 -18.92
CA PHE A 704 46.51 -26.06 -20.06
C PHE A 704 45.36 -25.12 -20.43
N ALA A 705 45.23 -23.95 -19.79
CA ALA A 705 44.15 -23.03 -20.14
C ALA A 705 44.31 -22.50 -21.58
N ASP A 706 43.21 -22.34 -22.33
CA ASP A 706 43.27 -21.81 -23.68
C ASP A 706 43.84 -20.36 -23.71
N PRO A 707 44.67 -19.98 -24.70
CA PRO A 707 45.26 -18.65 -24.76
C PRO A 707 44.25 -17.50 -24.77
N ASN A 708 43.11 -17.65 -25.44
CA ASN A 708 42.07 -16.62 -25.48
C ASN A 708 41.35 -16.50 -24.14
N VAL A 709 41.08 -17.63 -23.47
CA VAL A 709 40.50 -17.66 -22.11
C VAL A 709 41.44 -16.95 -21.13
N ARG A 710 42.74 -17.25 -21.17
CA ARG A 710 43.75 -16.60 -20.33
C ARG A 710 43.83 -15.09 -20.58
N ARG A 711 43.76 -14.66 -21.84
CA ARG A 711 43.78 -13.24 -22.22
C ARG A 711 42.58 -12.48 -21.63
N ILE A 712 41.37 -13.00 -21.77
CA ILE A 712 40.16 -12.37 -21.23
C ILE A 712 40.21 -12.36 -19.69
N THR A 713 40.61 -13.48 -19.08
CA THR A 713 40.76 -13.62 -17.63
C THR A 713 41.73 -12.58 -17.05
N ALA A 714 42.87 -12.37 -17.71
CA ALA A 714 43.84 -11.35 -17.30
C ALA A 714 43.25 -9.94 -17.34
N ALA A 715 42.48 -9.61 -18.39
CA ALA A 715 41.81 -8.32 -18.50
C ALA A 715 40.73 -8.11 -17.41
N ILE A 716 40.01 -9.16 -17.01
CA ILE A 716 39.06 -9.08 -15.89
C ILE A 716 39.81 -8.80 -14.58
N LEU A 717 40.89 -9.53 -14.32
CA LEU A 717 41.69 -9.35 -13.10
C LEU A 717 42.27 -7.94 -13.01
N GLU A 718 42.79 -7.39 -14.11
CA GLU A 718 43.27 -6.00 -14.16
C GLU A 718 42.15 -5.00 -13.84
N ASN A 719 40.95 -5.19 -14.40
CA ASN A 719 39.79 -4.34 -14.09
C ASN A 719 39.38 -4.43 -12.62
N LEU A 720 39.43 -5.63 -12.02
CA LEU A 720 39.13 -5.84 -10.61
C LEU A 720 40.16 -5.15 -9.70
N GLU A 721 41.45 -5.23 -10.04
CA GLU A 721 42.51 -4.52 -9.30
C GLU A 721 42.28 -3.00 -9.32
N VAL A 722 42.00 -2.43 -10.50
CA VAL A 722 41.69 -1.01 -10.65
C VAL A 722 40.45 -0.61 -9.84
N HIS A 723 39.42 -1.44 -9.84
CA HIS A 723 38.17 -1.22 -9.09
C HIS A 723 38.42 -1.19 -7.58
N VAL A 724 39.15 -2.18 -7.04
CA VAL A 724 39.50 -2.28 -5.62
C VAL A 724 40.31 -1.06 -5.17
N VAL A 725 41.27 -0.59 -5.99
CA VAL A 725 42.08 0.60 -5.69
C VAL A 725 41.22 1.87 -5.63
N ARG A 726 40.22 2.01 -6.51
CA ARG A 726 39.39 3.22 -6.60
C ARG A 726 38.28 3.30 -5.55
N HIS A 727 37.70 2.17 -5.17
CA HIS A 727 36.49 2.13 -4.34
C HIS A 727 36.69 1.51 -2.96
N GLY A 728 37.90 1.03 -2.66
CA GLY A 728 38.18 0.25 -1.45
C GLY A 728 37.71 -1.20 -1.62
N GLY A 729 38.47 -2.16 -1.09
CA GLY A 729 38.05 -3.57 -1.12
C GLY A 729 36.81 -3.78 -0.24
N PRO A 730 35.90 -4.69 -0.61
CA PRO A 730 34.83 -5.11 0.31
C PRO A 730 35.47 -5.70 1.59
N PRO A 731 34.84 -5.53 2.77
CA PRO A 731 35.35 -6.16 3.98
C PRO A 731 35.40 -7.68 3.77
N PHE A 732 36.60 -8.27 3.85
CA PHE A 732 36.78 -9.72 3.75
C PHE A 732 35.78 -10.44 4.67
N PRO A 733 35.07 -11.47 4.20
CA PRO A 733 34.26 -12.29 5.07
C PRO A 733 35.17 -12.88 6.15
N LYS A 734 34.83 -12.67 7.44
CA LYS A 734 35.51 -13.38 8.53
C LYS A 734 35.40 -14.88 8.24
N PRO A 735 36.48 -15.66 8.34
CA PRO A 735 36.41 -17.09 8.14
C PRO A 735 35.41 -17.67 9.15
N MET A 736 34.32 -18.29 8.66
CA MET A 736 33.51 -19.18 9.48
C MET A 736 34.40 -20.35 9.87
N PHE A 737 34.89 -20.34 11.10
CA PHE A 737 35.42 -21.54 11.71
C PHE A 737 34.26 -22.54 11.84
N HIS A 738 34.20 -23.50 10.93
CA HIS A 738 33.49 -24.75 11.20
C HIS A 738 34.20 -25.44 12.36
N PHE A 739 33.62 -25.37 13.55
CA PHE A 739 33.94 -26.33 14.60
C PHE A 739 33.49 -27.71 14.11
N LYS A 740 34.45 -28.65 14.10
CA LYS A 740 34.22 -30.08 13.86
C LYS A 740 33.25 -30.66 14.88
#